data_AF-A0A810N8H8-F1
#
_entry.id   AF-A0A810N8H8-F1
#
_cell.length_a   1.000
_cell.length_b   1.000
_cell.length_c   1.000
_cell.angle_alpha   90.00
_cell.angle_beta   90.00
_cell.angle_gamma   90.00
#
_symmetry.space_group_name_H-M   'P 1'
#
loop_
_entity.id
_entity.type
_entity.pdbx_description
1 polymer ?
#
loop_
_entity_poly.entity_id
_entity_poly.type
_entity_poly.pdbx_seq_one_letter_code
_entity_poly.pdbx_strand_id
1 'polypeptide(L)'
;MRSSVPEPASGGRRRRRWGRAAVAGAAVAALVVGNASVAYAAVDWQETALRDSLFAVHLSGHGTDPTSTRHMVVSAALLDWRAANGQATVDQTRTVLDQLDTAVTQKHGTVSVGTAYGYVVRGTEAALAVPALAGVPTPNLSAMLASTWGDELSADAVNRHQVTGAYQSYAYLDRLYDEQNRIFVRTSHVGQQDPVLAAAWDAKIGAATGVTLNASLETLAASPRLPAGLDIERLHDLRQSPEAYKTEAHRQVEQLYHALNVQIDESRAAAKAMSDANPVGTKVDDATARAQLEAAKAAAEARKPKIEAAGKGIEILTTLIGFFDKPAAKQVAAVGKAGITIATAISEYLPKIAGKGVAEAISSLGSVVLTGNILGAVMTLSQAFFAGPSPEQLILEEIAKVRQDIKELRTEMHKRFDAIEKTLVTVYDEMIRQFELLQGPLDDIRSRLAGIQNVLLSLDAKIDAVATSTHTALVEISMQDFNHQVETYLGYETKSGRELTNFDAYWNAVSTFFRYGNDNAAKAPLALSQGETGAAAGDLVNTIRNRSAYGSLYLLTALARDRGWAPDLPLPTVADSRYGVPNAGAWLAASRAYVGMTHQNEAMAAGGTVQRTRDLQSRGREILTTSRSFSAPVNGGTNPLYTNLLNTYRADLNAVNAEVAAIRGRVGMDGRYDPFGVAHQAPPGRVTTAAVPTTTSCGATGGGVVTAAPLLDGMPNQFHTAFTVLPEHLRPKFAVCYQAHFFNIDVYDGRVESGETAEIDVTVRVRVQWPGEDWRDVRSARASLPAGKVSWYNHKTGHSGRVTPEQVVVRDWNSGVRYAVERGVLPNVAATEDDAWLKTTWMLHGRQKEYYRSVVADLQNPYSELGRRAARLDETLMLLQAYTEVGFPKALRSNERLGGLLFGAEHLPGRFLVGAASSNHLLEAYGGALTTYATCPDGGLPCPAGQWFHPWTKAPEQYAGNCAAGPPPVTYPGDPVGNCVARAGFLRAAALAEEYQRQSTYLADGDYVEGLPEVEEVIVHLGVTHEIVTR
;
A
#
# COMPACT_ATOMS: atom_id res chain seq x y z
N MET A 1 -2.39 -55.40 -38.88
CA MET A 1 -3.21 -56.46 -38.24
C MET A 1 -3.78 -55.84 -36.98
N ARG A 2 -5.06 -55.43 -36.98
CA ARG A 2 -6.22 -56.20 -36.46
C ARG A 2 -5.94 -56.64 -35.02
N SER A 3 -6.71 -56.33 -33.98
CA SER A 3 -8.13 -55.94 -33.79
C SER A 3 -8.27 -55.74 -32.25
N SER A 4 -9.27 -55.14 -31.61
CA SER A 4 -10.62 -54.71 -31.95
C SER A 4 -11.21 -53.97 -30.73
N VAL A 5 -11.73 -52.78 -31.01
CA VAL A 5 -12.85 -51.99 -30.44
C VAL A 5 -14.14 -52.87 -30.27
N PRO A 6 -15.31 -52.49 -29.66
CA PRO A 6 -15.80 -51.26 -28.98
C PRO A 6 -16.61 -51.43 -27.65
N GLU A 7 -16.88 -50.27 -27.03
CA GLU A 7 -18.12 -49.77 -26.39
C GLU A 7 -19.47 -50.48 -26.70
N PRO A 8 -20.50 -50.38 -25.82
CA PRO A 8 -21.47 -49.28 -25.99
C PRO A 8 -22.15 -48.73 -24.72
N ALA A 9 -22.71 -47.54 -24.91
CA ALA A 9 -23.55 -46.78 -23.99
C ALA A 9 -25.04 -47.20 -24.00
N SER A 10 -25.76 -46.73 -22.97
CA SER A 10 -27.12 -46.17 -22.97
C SER A 10 -28.25 -46.89 -22.18
N GLY A 11 -29.05 -46.07 -21.48
CA GLY A 11 -30.36 -46.37 -20.87
C GLY A 11 -30.29 -46.70 -19.37
N GLY A 12 -31.02 -46.09 -18.44
CA GLY A 12 -32.13 -45.16 -18.46
C GLY A 12 -33.03 -45.43 -17.22
N ARG A 13 -33.55 -44.35 -16.63
CA ARG A 13 -34.69 -44.25 -15.66
C ARG A 13 -34.45 -44.37 -14.14
N ARG A 14 -34.82 -43.26 -13.50
CA ARG A 14 -35.23 -43.07 -12.09
C ARG A 14 -36.42 -43.98 -11.71
N ARG A 15 -36.39 -44.57 -10.50
CA ARG A 15 -37.42 -44.40 -9.44
C ARG A 15 -37.10 -45.14 -8.11
N ARG A 16 -37.05 -44.33 -7.04
CA ARG A 16 -37.60 -44.49 -5.67
C ARG A 16 -37.22 -45.67 -4.75
N ARG A 17 -36.58 -45.25 -3.63
CA ARG A 17 -36.87 -45.43 -2.19
C ARG A 17 -37.01 -46.85 -1.58
N TRP A 18 -36.38 -46.96 -0.38
CA TRP A 18 -36.72 -47.70 0.86
C TRP A 18 -35.57 -48.61 1.32
N GLY A 19 -35.16 -48.46 2.60
CA GLY A 19 -34.30 -49.44 3.29
C GLY A 19 -33.27 -48.88 4.27
N ARG A 20 -33.69 -48.10 5.30
CA ARG A 20 -32.96 -48.02 6.57
C ARG A 20 -33.27 -49.31 7.35
N ALA A 21 -32.25 -50.07 7.75
CA ALA A 21 -32.13 -50.82 9.01
C ALA A 21 -31.11 -51.98 8.88
N ALA A 22 -30.37 -52.21 9.96
CA ALA A 22 -29.58 -53.40 10.27
C ALA A 22 -28.16 -53.53 9.65
N VAL A 23 -27.17 -52.87 10.29
CA VAL A 23 -25.95 -53.56 10.75
C VAL A 23 -25.54 -52.92 12.09
N ALA A 24 -26.22 -53.34 13.15
CA ALA A 24 -25.74 -53.23 14.52
C ALA A 24 -25.83 -54.64 15.10
N GLY A 25 -24.68 -55.20 15.50
CA GLY A 25 -24.61 -56.51 16.14
C GLY A 25 -23.76 -57.53 15.37
N ALA A 26 -22.44 -57.47 15.57
CA ALA A 26 -21.53 -58.62 15.66
C ALA A 26 -20.05 -58.14 15.68
N ALA A 27 -19.63 -57.54 16.80
CA ALA A 27 -18.20 -57.42 17.14
C ALA A 27 -18.01 -57.20 18.66
N VAL A 28 -18.77 -57.91 19.49
CA VAL A 28 -18.51 -58.03 20.93
C VAL A 28 -18.78 -59.48 21.31
N ALA A 29 -17.73 -60.32 21.29
CA ALA A 29 -17.56 -61.54 22.08
C ALA A 29 -16.47 -62.44 21.45
N ALA A 30 -15.20 -62.10 21.66
CA ALA A 30 -14.08 -63.06 21.77
C ALA A 30 -12.75 -62.30 21.93
N LEU A 31 -12.43 -61.89 23.16
CA LEU A 31 -11.06 -61.76 23.70
C LEU A 31 -11.17 -61.39 25.20
N VAL A 32 -11.75 -62.32 25.98
CA VAL A 32 -11.52 -62.40 27.42
C VAL A 32 -10.63 -63.62 27.63
N VAL A 33 -9.33 -63.42 27.42
CA VAL A 33 -8.26 -64.20 28.04
C VAL A 33 -7.27 -63.16 28.53
N GLY A 34 -6.99 -63.18 29.84
CA GLY A 34 -6.37 -62.08 30.58
C GLY A 34 -5.11 -61.53 29.93
N ASN A 35 -5.22 -60.35 29.33
CA ASN A 35 -4.12 -59.42 29.28
C ASN A 35 -4.10 -58.75 30.65
N ALA A 36 -2.99 -58.91 31.38
CA ALA A 36 -2.65 -58.00 32.45
C ALA A 36 -2.96 -56.59 31.95
N SER A 37 -3.77 -55.85 32.69
CA SER A 37 -3.88 -54.41 32.50
C SER A 37 -2.46 -53.89 32.40
N VAL A 38 -2.04 -53.51 31.19
CA VAL A 38 -0.87 -52.66 31.04
C VAL A 38 -1.26 -51.43 31.81
N ALA A 39 -0.78 -51.33 33.05
CA ALA A 39 -0.93 -50.15 33.84
C ALA A 39 -0.26 -49.06 33.00
N TYR A 40 -1.07 -48.25 32.33
CA TYR A 40 -0.57 -47.02 31.74
C TYR A 40 0.13 -46.31 32.90
N ALA A 41 1.42 -46.04 32.74
CA ALA A 41 2.17 -45.33 33.76
C ALA A 41 1.41 -44.04 34.07
N ALA A 42 1.24 -43.74 35.37
CA ALA A 42 0.63 -42.49 35.80
C ALA A 42 1.37 -41.31 35.12
N VAL A 43 0.65 -40.21 34.89
CA VAL A 43 1.25 -38.99 34.33
C VAL A 43 2.39 -38.55 35.25
N ASP A 44 3.57 -38.29 34.66
CA ASP A 44 4.75 -37.82 35.38
C ASP A 44 4.53 -36.37 35.84
N TRP A 45 3.84 -36.19 36.96
CA TRP A 45 3.46 -34.88 37.48
C TRP A 45 4.67 -34.14 38.05
N GLN A 46 5.16 -33.14 37.33
CA GLN A 46 6.31 -32.35 37.73
C GLN A 46 5.86 -31.06 38.46
N GLU A 47 5.65 -31.19 39.77
CA GLU A 47 5.10 -30.11 40.61
C GLU A 47 5.93 -28.81 40.53
N THR A 48 7.27 -28.93 40.60
CA THR A 48 8.18 -27.79 40.48
C THR A 48 8.07 -27.10 39.13
N ALA A 49 7.98 -27.87 38.03
CA ALA A 49 7.86 -27.31 36.68
C ALA A 49 6.53 -26.56 36.50
N LEU A 50 5.43 -27.10 37.04
CA LEU A 50 4.13 -26.43 37.02
C LEU A 50 4.15 -25.13 37.85
N ARG A 51 4.74 -25.18 39.04
CA ARG A 51 4.86 -24.03 39.93
C ARG A 51 5.68 -22.90 39.30
N ASP A 52 6.81 -23.22 38.69
CA ASP A 52 7.65 -22.23 38.01
C ASP A 52 6.96 -21.67 36.75
N SER A 53 6.21 -22.49 36.01
CA SER A 53 5.39 -22.04 34.88
C SER A 53 4.27 -21.08 35.32
N LEU A 54 3.60 -21.37 36.43
CA LEU A 54 2.58 -20.49 37.00
C LEU A 54 3.17 -19.16 37.49
N PHE A 55 4.36 -19.19 38.08
CA PHE A 55 5.09 -17.96 38.46
C PHE A 55 5.36 -17.08 37.24
N ALA A 56 5.89 -17.66 36.16
CA ALA A 56 6.20 -16.93 34.93
C ALA A 56 4.93 -16.28 34.33
N VAL A 57 3.82 -17.02 34.28
CA VAL A 57 2.52 -16.52 33.82
C VAL A 57 2.03 -15.34 34.65
N HIS A 58 2.14 -15.42 35.99
CA HIS A 58 1.75 -14.30 36.86
C HIS A 58 2.61 -13.08 36.61
N LEU A 59 3.92 -13.25 36.45
CA LEU A 59 4.84 -12.13 36.22
C LEU A 59 4.61 -11.45 34.87
N SER A 60 4.39 -12.23 33.81
CA SER A 60 4.02 -11.73 32.48
C SER A 60 2.62 -11.09 32.44
N GLY A 61 1.81 -11.21 33.51
CA GLY A 61 0.49 -10.57 33.65
C GLY A 61 0.47 -9.18 34.26
N HIS A 62 1.60 -8.63 34.68
CA HIS A 62 1.68 -7.38 35.43
C HIS A 62 2.22 -6.17 34.66
N GLY A 63 2.49 -6.28 33.37
CA GLY A 63 3.07 -5.18 32.59
C GLY A 63 2.60 -5.13 31.14
N THR A 64 2.55 -3.90 30.59
CA THR A 64 2.58 -3.68 29.14
C THR A 64 3.92 -4.15 28.57
N ASP A 65 3.99 -4.53 27.28
CA ASP A 65 5.18 -5.16 26.66
C ASP A 65 6.55 -4.54 27.02
N PRO A 66 6.72 -3.19 27.16
CA PRO A 66 7.99 -2.61 27.56
C PRO A 66 8.40 -2.94 29.01
N THR A 67 7.43 -2.98 29.94
CA THR A 67 7.68 -3.22 31.37
C THR A 67 8.06 -4.68 31.61
N SER A 68 7.37 -5.62 30.96
CA SER A 68 7.68 -7.04 31.08
C SER A 68 9.06 -7.37 30.49
N THR A 69 9.40 -6.76 29.35
CA THR A 69 10.73 -6.90 28.72
C THR A 69 11.85 -6.37 29.62
N ARG A 70 11.63 -5.24 30.30
CA ARG A 70 12.56 -4.72 31.31
C ARG A 70 12.78 -5.72 32.44
N HIS A 71 11.71 -6.26 33.04
CA HIS A 71 11.83 -7.23 34.14
C HIS A 71 12.56 -8.51 33.70
N MET A 72 12.36 -8.95 32.46
CA MET A 72 13.10 -10.07 31.88
C MET A 72 14.61 -9.80 31.83
N VAL A 73 15.03 -8.68 31.21
CA VAL A 73 16.45 -8.31 31.09
C VAL A 73 17.10 -8.15 32.47
N VAL A 74 16.42 -7.45 33.39
CA VAL A 74 16.93 -7.21 34.74
C VAL A 74 17.06 -8.52 35.53
N SER A 75 16.09 -9.44 35.41
CA SER A 75 16.14 -10.73 36.09
C SER A 75 17.24 -11.63 35.52
N ALA A 76 17.42 -11.66 34.20
CA ALA A 76 18.51 -12.39 33.55
C ALA A 76 19.89 -11.89 34.02
N ALA A 77 20.09 -10.57 34.02
CA ALA A 77 21.32 -9.93 34.49
C ALA A 77 21.59 -10.20 35.99
N LEU A 78 20.55 -10.15 36.83
CA LEU A 78 20.68 -10.43 38.25
C LEU A 78 21.04 -11.89 38.52
N LEU A 79 20.47 -12.84 37.76
CA LEU A 79 20.81 -14.26 37.85
C LEU A 79 22.29 -14.50 37.52
N ASP A 80 22.80 -13.88 36.45
CA ASP A 80 24.21 -13.98 36.06
C ASP A 80 25.12 -13.42 37.16
N TRP A 81 24.80 -12.22 37.67
CA TRP A 81 25.56 -11.62 38.77
C TRP A 81 25.53 -12.48 40.04
N ARG A 82 24.37 -13.01 40.41
CA ARG A 82 24.20 -13.79 41.64
C ARG A 82 24.93 -15.14 41.56
N ALA A 83 24.96 -15.78 40.39
CA ALA A 83 25.70 -17.01 40.18
C ALA A 83 27.21 -16.83 40.42
N ALA A 84 27.78 -15.69 39.98
CA ALA A 84 29.20 -15.35 40.25
C ALA A 84 29.45 -14.86 41.68
N ASN A 85 28.42 -14.35 42.37
CA ASN A 85 28.51 -13.72 43.68
C ASN A 85 27.64 -14.43 44.73
N GLY A 86 27.72 -15.77 44.82
CA GLY A 86 26.87 -16.59 45.70
C GLY A 86 26.96 -16.28 47.21
N GLN A 87 28.01 -15.57 47.65
CA GLN A 87 28.20 -15.13 49.04
C GLN A 87 27.69 -13.70 49.32
N ALA A 88 27.18 -12.98 48.32
CA ALA A 88 26.65 -11.64 48.50
C ALA A 88 25.45 -11.62 49.46
N THR A 89 25.29 -10.51 50.20
CA THR A 89 24.17 -10.29 51.11
C THR A 89 22.91 -9.80 50.39
N VAL A 90 21.77 -9.76 51.09
CA VAL A 90 20.51 -9.22 50.54
C VAL A 90 20.68 -7.77 50.11
N ASP A 91 21.35 -6.95 50.91
CA ASP A 91 21.53 -5.51 50.59
C ASP A 91 22.47 -5.30 49.41
N GLN A 92 23.53 -6.11 49.29
CA GLN A 92 24.41 -6.09 48.12
C GLN A 92 23.65 -6.50 46.85
N THR A 93 22.85 -7.56 46.93
CA THR A 93 22.03 -8.04 45.82
C THR A 93 20.96 -7.02 45.42
N ARG A 94 20.31 -6.37 46.39
CA ARG A 94 19.34 -5.29 46.15
C ARG A 94 19.99 -4.08 45.48
N THR A 95 21.18 -3.69 45.92
CA THR A 95 21.93 -2.58 45.32
C THR A 95 22.20 -2.82 43.83
N VAL A 96 22.60 -4.04 43.46
CA VAL A 96 22.84 -4.40 42.06
C VAL A 96 21.53 -4.44 41.27
N LEU A 97 20.47 -4.99 41.84
CA LEU A 97 19.14 -4.97 41.22
C LEU A 97 18.66 -3.53 40.96
N ASP A 98 18.83 -2.62 41.91
CA ASP A 98 18.46 -1.20 41.75
C ASP A 98 19.28 -0.51 40.64
N GLN A 99 20.57 -0.82 40.53
CA GLN A 99 21.44 -0.31 39.47
C GLN A 99 21.00 -0.82 38.10
N LEU A 100 20.73 -2.13 37.97
CA LEU A 100 20.25 -2.76 36.74
C LEU A 100 18.92 -2.17 36.30
N ASP A 101 17.96 -2.12 37.23
CA ASP A 101 16.62 -1.62 36.98
C ASP A 101 16.65 -0.14 36.53
N THR A 102 17.46 0.69 37.19
CA THR A 102 17.64 2.11 36.85
C THR A 102 18.26 2.27 35.47
N ALA A 103 19.34 1.54 35.17
CA ALA A 103 20.05 1.63 33.90
C ALA A 103 19.15 1.22 32.72
N VAL A 104 18.42 0.11 32.84
CA VAL A 104 17.50 -0.38 31.79
C VAL A 104 16.35 0.61 31.59
N THR A 105 15.75 1.13 32.66
CA THR A 105 14.66 2.11 32.58
C THR A 105 15.06 3.38 31.86
N GLN A 106 16.23 3.94 32.22
CA GLN A 106 16.73 5.18 31.60
C GLN A 106 16.98 4.98 30.10
N LYS A 107 17.51 3.81 29.71
CA LYS A 107 17.79 3.50 28.31
C LYS A 107 16.51 3.29 27.48
N HIS A 108 15.48 2.69 28.07
CA HIS A 108 14.17 2.52 27.40
C HIS A 108 13.40 3.85 27.27
N GLY A 109 13.57 4.80 28.18
CA GLY A 109 12.89 6.11 28.14
C GLY A 109 13.49 7.15 27.18
N THR A 110 14.68 6.90 26.63
CA THR A 110 15.45 7.91 25.86
C THR A 110 15.46 7.68 24.34
N VAL A 111 14.84 6.60 23.84
CA VAL A 111 14.92 6.22 22.43
C VAL A 111 13.54 5.82 21.91
N SER A 112 13.17 6.34 20.75
CA SER A 112 12.08 5.78 19.93
C SER A 112 12.53 4.42 19.38
N VAL A 113 12.44 3.38 20.19
CA VAL A 113 12.73 2.00 19.78
C VAL A 113 11.48 1.45 19.13
N GLY A 114 11.54 1.21 17.82
CA GLY A 114 10.39 0.80 17.01
C GLY A 114 10.03 -0.68 17.09
N THR A 115 10.87 -1.54 17.71
CA THR A 115 10.70 -3.00 17.73
C THR A 115 10.96 -3.56 19.13
N ALA A 116 10.24 -4.61 19.50
CA ALA A 116 10.45 -5.31 20.77
C ALA A 116 11.89 -5.89 20.88
N TYR A 117 12.52 -6.22 19.75
CA TYR A 117 13.91 -6.68 19.66
C TYR A 117 14.90 -5.62 20.12
N GLY A 118 14.73 -4.39 19.63
CA GLY A 118 15.56 -3.27 20.03
C GLY A 118 15.47 -2.97 21.53
N TYR A 119 14.32 -3.26 22.17
CA TYR A 119 14.16 -3.10 23.62
C TYR A 119 15.04 -4.08 24.40
N VAL A 120 15.13 -5.34 23.96
CA VAL A 120 16.03 -6.32 24.61
C VAL A 120 17.48 -5.98 24.35
N VAL A 121 17.88 -5.71 23.10
CA VAL A 121 19.28 -5.40 22.79
C VAL A 121 19.77 -4.17 23.57
N ARG A 122 18.98 -3.10 23.62
CA ARG A 122 19.33 -1.89 24.41
C ARG A 122 19.23 -2.11 25.91
N GLY A 123 18.29 -2.94 26.36
CA GLY A 123 18.21 -3.34 27.76
C GLY A 123 19.47 -4.08 28.19
N THR A 124 19.92 -5.05 27.38
CA THR A 124 21.14 -5.81 27.62
C THR A 124 22.38 -4.92 27.55
N GLU A 125 22.45 -3.98 26.60
CA GLU A 125 23.50 -2.94 26.55
C GLU A 125 23.56 -2.16 27.87
N ALA A 126 22.40 -1.71 28.37
CA ALA A 126 22.32 -0.98 29.63
C ALA A 126 22.70 -1.83 30.84
N ALA A 127 22.29 -3.10 30.87
CA ALA A 127 22.67 -4.02 31.93
C ALA A 127 24.19 -4.27 31.95
N LEU A 128 24.80 -4.57 30.80
CA LEU A 128 26.24 -4.83 30.70
C LEU A 128 27.10 -3.62 31.05
N ALA A 129 26.56 -2.41 30.89
CA ALA A 129 27.20 -1.16 31.30
C ALA A 129 27.18 -0.93 32.83
N VAL A 130 26.42 -1.71 33.60
CA VAL A 130 26.42 -1.63 35.06
C VAL A 130 27.77 -2.15 35.60
N PRO A 131 28.51 -1.36 36.39
CA PRO A 131 29.84 -1.74 36.87
C PRO A 131 29.87 -3.07 37.64
N ALA A 132 28.78 -3.42 38.34
CA ALA A 132 28.67 -4.67 39.08
C ALA A 132 28.76 -5.92 38.19
N LEU A 133 28.44 -5.82 36.90
CA LEU A 133 28.56 -6.93 35.95
C LEU A 133 29.94 -7.02 35.29
N ALA A 134 30.84 -6.06 35.48
CA ALA A 134 32.16 -6.06 34.84
C ALA A 134 32.95 -7.34 35.20
N GLY A 135 33.35 -8.10 34.17
CA GLY A 135 34.07 -9.38 34.35
C GLY A 135 33.21 -10.53 34.89
N VAL A 136 31.89 -10.37 34.97
CA VAL A 136 30.95 -11.44 35.34
C VAL A 136 30.53 -12.19 34.07
N PRO A 137 30.62 -13.53 34.02
CA PRO A 137 30.05 -14.32 32.92
C PRO A 137 28.55 -14.12 32.82
N THR A 138 28.02 -13.89 31.62
CA THR A 138 26.59 -13.57 31.41
C THR A 138 25.83 -14.59 30.56
N PRO A 139 25.74 -15.87 30.98
CA PRO A 139 25.10 -16.92 30.19
C PRO A 139 23.58 -16.72 30.02
N ASN A 140 22.88 -16.07 30.95
CA ASN A 140 21.46 -15.78 30.77
C ASN A 140 21.23 -14.68 29.74
N LEU A 141 22.01 -13.58 29.82
CA LEU A 141 21.95 -12.51 28.82
C LEU A 141 22.40 -13.00 27.44
N SER A 142 23.45 -13.83 27.37
CA SER A 142 23.90 -14.47 26.14
C SER A 142 22.80 -15.34 25.54
N ALA A 143 22.23 -16.28 26.30
CA ALA A 143 21.17 -17.16 25.80
C ALA A 143 19.92 -16.39 25.35
N MET A 144 19.56 -15.30 26.07
CA MET A 144 18.45 -14.42 25.70
C MET A 144 18.71 -13.65 24.39
N LEU A 145 19.97 -13.34 24.07
CA LEU A 145 20.32 -12.77 22.77
C LEU A 145 20.42 -13.85 21.70
N ALA A 146 21.03 -15.01 21.97
CA ALA A 146 21.18 -16.11 21.02
C ALA A 146 19.82 -16.65 20.53
N SER A 147 18.83 -16.75 21.41
CA SER A 147 17.45 -17.13 21.07
C SER A 147 16.75 -16.17 20.10
N THR A 148 17.26 -14.93 19.96
CA THR A 148 16.79 -13.99 18.93
C THR A 148 17.37 -14.28 17.54
N TRP A 149 18.33 -15.20 17.45
CA TRP A 149 19.07 -15.57 16.24
C TRP A 149 18.76 -16.97 15.74
N GLY A 150 17.50 -17.31 15.45
CA GLY A 150 17.16 -18.44 14.56
C GLY A 150 17.74 -19.83 14.87
N ASP A 151 18.37 -20.05 16.03
CA ASP A 151 19.03 -21.31 16.44
C ASP A 151 18.06 -22.47 16.62
N GLU A 152 16.75 -22.24 16.44
CA GLU A 152 15.73 -23.27 16.58
C GLU A 152 14.66 -23.22 15.47
N LEU A 153 15.01 -22.73 14.28
CA LEU A 153 14.15 -22.85 13.11
C LEU A 153 14.64 -24.03 12.26
N SER A 154 13.70 -24.96 11.99
CA SER A 154 13.91 -26.26 11.34
C SER A 154 14.84 -26.19 10.12
N ALA A 155 15.56 -27.28 9.87
CA ALA A 155 16.57 -27.49 8.83
C ALA A 155 16.24 -27.02 7.38
N ASP A 156 15.00 -26.60 7.10
CA ASP A 156 14.48 -26.29 5.77
C ASP A 156 14.11 -24.80 5.54
N ALA A 157 14.33 -23.88 6.51
CA ALA A 157 14.21 -22.45 6.23
C ALA A 157 15.35 -22.01 5.28
N VAL A 158 15.05 -21.25 4.21
CA VAL A 158 16.09 -20.71 3.31
C VAL A 158 16.98 -19.74 4.12
N ASN A 159 18.17 -20.21 4.49
CA ASN A 159 19.09 -19.58 5.45
C ASN A 159 19.44 -18.11 5.16
N ARG A 160 19.37 -17.69 3.89
CA ARG A 160 19.59 -16.28 3.48
C ARG A 160 18.60 -15.30 4.11
N HIS A 161 17.45 -15.76 4.58
CA HIS A 161 16.45 -14.91 5.23
C HIS A 161 16.81 -14.58 6.69
N GLN A 162 17.65 -15.38 7.36
CA GLN A 162 18.10 -15.14 8.74
C GLN A 162 18.87 -13.83 8.92
N VAL A 163 19.40 -13.29 7.82
CA VAL A 163 20.18 -12.04 7.80
C VAL A 163 19.36 -10.83 7.29
N THR A 164 18.06 -11.03 7.03
CA THR A 164 17.11 -9.96 6.64
C THR A 164 16.36 -9.40 7.85
N GLY A 165 16.08 -8.09 7.87
CA GLY A 165 15.55 -7.41 9.07
C GLY A 165 14.12 -7.79 9.44
N ALA A 166 13.30 -8.08 8.43
CA ALA A 166 11.91 -8.40 8.61
C ALA A 166 11.71 -9.82 9.18
N TYR A 167 12.52 -10.79 8.72
CA TYR A 167 12.60 -12.12 9.33
C TYR A 167 13.10 -12.07 10.77
N GLN A 168 14.09 -11.25 11.10
CA GLN A 168 14.61 -11.13 12.47
C GLN A 168 13.58 -10.54 13.42
N SER A 169 12.86 -9.49 13.00
CA SER A 169 11.79 -8.90 13.80
C SER A 169 10.68 -9.92 14.08
N TYR A 170 10.32 -10.74 13.08
CA TYR A 170 9.39 -11.85 13.24
C TYR A 170 9.93 -12.95 14.17
N ALA A 171 11.11 -13.51 13.86
CA ALA A 171 11.71 -14.60 14.64
C ALA A 171 11.87 -14.20 16.12
N TYR A 172 12.16 -12.92 16.35
CA TYR A 172 12.19 -12.35 17.68
C TYR A 172 10.81 -12.28 18.34
N LEU A 173 9.78 -11.73 17.67
CA LEU A 173 8.42 -11.68 18.24
C LEU A 173 7.88 -13.08 18.54
N ASP A 174 8.20 -14.05 17.68
CA ASP A 174 7.91 -15.45 17.94
C ASP A 174 8.60 -15.89 19.24
N ARG A 175 9.91 -15.69 19.40
CA ARG A 175 10.65 -16.23 20.56
C ARG A 175 10.59 -15.40 21.85
N LEU A 176 10.15 -14.15 21.80
CA LEU A 176 10.16 -13.25 22.96
C LEU A 176 9.42 -13.84 24.16
N TYR A 177 8.22 -14.39 23.94
CA TYR A 177 7.43 -14.97 25.03
C TYR A 177 8.06 -16.27 25.56
N ASP A 178 8.62 -17.10 24.68
CA ASP A 178 9.32 -18.33 25.08
C ASP A 178 10.55 -18.00 25.95
N GLU A 179 11.30 -16.97 25.58
CA GLU A 179 12.47 -16.51 26.32
C GLU A 179 12.13 -15.81 27.63
N GLN A 180 11.08 -15.01 27.62
CA GLN A 180 10.54 -14.40 28.82
C GLN A 180 10.12 -15.48 29.82
N ASN A 181 9.38 -16.49 29.35
CA ASN A 181 8.99 -17.63 30.16
C ASN A 181 10.22 -18.39 30.66
N ARG A 182 11.22 -18.67 29.80
CA ARG A 182 12.47 -19.34 30.19
C ARG A 182 13.21 -18.61 31.31
N ILE A 183 13.39 -17.30 31.18
CA ILE A 183 14.08 -16.48 32.19
C ILE A 183 13.28 -16.43 33.49
N PHE A 184 11.96 -16.26 33.43
CA PHE A 184 11.12 -16.19 34.63
C PHE A 184 11.01 -17.53 35.35
N VAL A 185 10.84 -18.65 34.62
CA VAL A 185 10.93 -20.00 35.17
C VAL A 185 12.27 -20.23 35.86
N ARG A 186 13.38 -19.83 35.22
CA ARG A 186 14.71 -19.97 35.84
C ARG A 186 14.86 -19.09 37.07
N THR A 187 14.36 -17.86 37.04
CA THR A 187 14.40 -16.94 38.18
C THR A 187 13.61 -17.53 39.36
N SER A 188 12.41 -18.06 39.08
CA SER A 188 11.56 -18.77 40.03
C SER A 188 12.26 -19.97 40.67
N HIS A 189 12.90 -20.79 39.83
CA HIS A 189 13.59 -22.00 40.26
C HIS A 189 14.79 -21.69 41.17
N VAL A 190 15.64 -20.75 40.75
CA VAL A 190 16.82 -20.34 41.54
C VAL A 190 16.40 -19.62 42.81
N GLY A 191 15.36 -18.78 42.76
CA GLY A 191 14.83 -18.05 43.91
C GLY A 191 14.32 -18.96 45.03
N GLN A 192 13.80 -20.16 44.70
CA GLN A 192 13.41 -21.16 45.70
C GLN A 192 14.60 -21.73 46.48
N GLN A 193 15.77 -21.77 45.85
CA GLN A 193 16.98 -22.35 46.40
C GLN A 193 17.89 -21.28 47.04
N ASP A 194 17.67 -20.00 46.70
CA ASP A 194 18.48 -18.88 47.13
C ASP A 194 17.63 -17.80 47.84
N PRO A 195 17.54 -17.84 49.19
CA PRO A 195 16.72 -16.89 49.94
C PRO A 195 17.22 -15.45 49.84
N VAL A 196 18.50 -15.24 49.52
CA VAL A 196 19.07 -13.89 49.31
C VAL A 196 18.52 -13.30 48.02
N LEU A 197 18.53 -14.08 46.94
CA LEU A 197 17.96 -13.68 45.66
C LEU A 197 16.46 -13.40 45.81
N ALA A 198 15.71 -14.31 46.46
CA ALA A 198 14.29 -14.14 46.72
C ALA A 198 14.00 -12.83 47.45
N ALA A 199 14.66 -12.57 48.57
CA ALA A 199 14.44 -11.36 49.37
C ALA A 199 14.79 -10.06 48.62
N ALA A 200 15.86 -10.06 47.81
CA ALA A 200 16.27 -8.89 47.05
C ALA A 200 15.31 -8.61 45.88
N TRP A 201 14.95 -9.64 45.11
CA TRP A 201 14.06 -9.54 43.96
C TRP A 201 12.62 -9.19 44.39
N ASP A 202 12.11 -9.84 45.45
CA ASP A 202 10.76 -9.60 45.97
C ASP A 202 10.61 -8.17 46.52
N ALA A 203 11.67 -7.58 47.08
CA ALA A 203 11.64 -6.20 47.57
C ALA A 203 11.44 -5.14 46.47
N LYS A 204 11.71 -5.48 45.20
CA LYS A 204 11.68 -4.55 44.07
C LYS A 204 10.68 -4.99 43.00
N ILE A 205 10.99 -6.06 42.28
CA ILE A 205 10.15 -6.56 41.18
C ILE A 205 8.93 -7.27 41.74
N GLY A 206 9.08 -8.08 42.79
CA GLY A 206 7.95 -8.74 43.42
C GLY A 206 6.98 -7.77 44.09
N ALA A 207 7.48 -6.70 44.71
CA ALA A 207 6.66 -5.63 45.28
C ALA A 207 5.89 -4.86 44.20
N ALA A 208 6.50 -4.60 43.05
CA ALA A 208 5.85 -3.93 41.92
C ALA A 208 4.80 -4.81 41.23
N THR A 209 5.01 -6.13 41.21
CA THR A 209 4.15 -7.09 40.51
C THR A 209 3.22 -7.86 41.44
N GLY A 210 3.36 -7.74 42.77
CA GLY A 210 2.58 -8.53 43.72
C GLY A 210 2.80 -10.05 43.64
N VAL A 211 3.91 -10.50 43.04
CA VAL A 211 4.29 -11.92 42.92
C VAL A 211 5.59 -12.13 43.70
N THR A 212 5.70 -13.20 44.48
CA THR A 212 6.93 -13.52 45.22
C THR A 212 7.63 -14.75 44.65
N LEU A 213 8.97 -14.73 44.63
CA LEU A 213 9.79 -15.86 44.15
C LEU A 213 9.65 -17.12 44.99
N ASN A 214 9.18 -16.99 46.24
CA ASN A 214 8.91 -18.12 47.13
C ASN A 214 7.45 -18.58 47.15
N ALA A 215 6.56 -18.01 46.32
CA ALA A 215 5.13 -18.36 46.32
C ALA A 215 4.93 -19.87 46.07
N SER A 216 4.09 -20.50 46.89
CA SER A 216 3.75 -21.92 46.76
C SER A 216 2.92 -22.20 45.51
N LEU A 217 2.91 -23.45 45.04
CA LEU A 217 2.04 -23.88 43.95
C LEU A 217 0.57 -23.54 44.24
N GLU A 218 0.10 -23.82 45.46
CA GLU A 218 -1.26 -23.50 45.91
C GLU A 218 -1.55 -22.00 45.81
N THR A 219 -0.61 -21.14 46.22
CA THR A 219 -0.78 -19.68 46.17
C THR A 219 -0.89 -19.19 44.72
N LEU A 220 -0.05 -19.73 43.83
CA LEU A 220 -0.04 -19.36 42.41
C LEU A 220 -1.25 -19.94 41.65
N ALA A 221 -1.69 -21.15 42.03
CA ALA A 221 -2.85 -21.82 41.46
C ALA A 221 -4.19 -21.24 41.94
N ALA A 222 -4.25 -20.68 43.14
CA ALA A 222 -5.45 -20.03 43.68
C ALA A 222 -5.61 -18.57 43.22
N SER A 223 -4.72 -18.07 42.37
CA SER A 223 -4.74 -16.67 41.95
C SER A 223 -5.95 -16.38 41.05
N PRO A 224 -6.72 -15.31 41.34
CA PRO A 224 -7.88 -14.91 40.53
C PRO A 224 -7.51 -14.44 39.11
N ARG A 225 -6.22 -14.40 38.78
CA ARG A 225 -5.70 -14.04 37.45
C ARG A 225 -5.55 -15.23 36.51
N LEU A 226 -5.74 -16.47 36.97
CA LEU A 226 -5.81 -17.60 36.05
C LEU A 226 -7.06 -17.49 35.15
N PRO A 227 -6.95 -17.83 33.86
CA PRO A 227 -8.07 -17.72 32.94
C PRO A 227 -9.23 -18.63 33.34
N ALA A 228 -10.45 -18.11 33.22
CA ALA A 228 -11.66 -18.89 33.40
C ALA A 228 -11.67 -20.08 32.43
N GLY A 229 -11.73 -21.30 32.96
CA GLY A 229 -11.68 -22.55 32.18
C GLY A 229 -10.44 -23.40 32.42
N LEU A 230 -9.41 -22.88 33.10
CA LEU A 230 -8.27 -23.66 33.56
C LEU A 230 -8.58 -24.29 34.92
N ASP A 231 -8.61 -25.62 34.99
CA ASP A 231 -8.86 -26.40 36.20
C ASP A 231 -7.69 -27.37 36.44
N ILE A 232 -6.66 -26.83 37.11
CA ILE A 232 -5.41 -27.54 37.43
C ILE A 232 -5.68 -28.65 38.47
N GLU A 233 -6.60 -28.40 39.41
CA GLU A 233 -6.96 -29.36 40.46
C GLU A 233 -7.61 -30.61 39.84
N ARG A 234 -8.52 -30.41 38.88
CA ARG A 234 -9.12 -31.51 38.13
C ARG A 234 -8.09 -32.34 37.35
N LEU A 235 -7.14 -31.69 36.69
CA LEU A 235 -6.05 -32.39 35.99
C LEU A 235 -5.15 -33.15 36.96
N HIS A 236 -4.81 -32.56 38.10
CA HIS A 236 -4.06 -33.22 39.15
C HIS A 236 -4.78 -34.47 39.68
N ASP A 237 -6.10 -34.41 39.91
CA ASP A 237 -6.90 -35.55 40.33
C ASP A 237 -6.93 -36.69 39.31
N LEU A 238 -6.87 -36.35 38.02
CA LEU A 238 -6.86 -37.31 36.92
C LEU A 238 -5.48 -37.87 36.59
N ARG A 239 -4.40 -37.48 37.29
CA ARG A 239 -3.02 -37.92 37.00
C ARG A 239 -2.81 -39.44 37.00
N GLN A 240 -3.64 -40.17 37.73
CA GLN A 240 -3.63 -41.64 37.80
C GLN A 240 -4.40 -42.30 36.64
N SER A 241 -5.00 -41.53 35.74
CA SER A 241 -5.84 -42.00 34.63
C SER A 241 -5.49 -41.27 33.32
N PRO A 242 -4.43 -41.69 32.60
CA PRO A 242 -3.87 -40.95 31.47
C PRO A 242 -4.86 -40.61 30.34
N GLU A 243 -5.80 -41.50 30.01
CA GLU A 243 -6.85 -41.22 29.00
C GLU A 243 -7.85 -40.16 29.47
N ALA A 244 -8.22 -40.18 30.75
CA ALA A 244 -9.09 -39.17 31.34
C ALA A 244 -8.38 -37.82 31.47
N TYR A 245 -7.09 -37.85 31.82
CA TYR A 245 -6.22 -36.67 31.84
C TYR A 245 -6.11 -36.03 30.44
N LYS A 246 -5.81 -36.83 29.40
CA LYS A 246 -5.71 -36.37 28.02
C LYS A 246 -7.03 -35.73 27.55
N THR A 247 -8.15 -36.42 27.80
CA THR A 247 -9.49 -35.93 27.43
C THR A 247 -9.81 -34.60 28.12
N GLU A 248 -9.52 -34.50 29.42
CA GLU A 248 -9.76 -33.28 30.19
C GLU A 248 -8.84 -32.13 29.75
N ALA A 249 -7.56 -32.40 29.53
CA ALA A 249 -6.60 -31.39 29.04
C ALA A 249 -7.04 -30.84 27.68
N HIS A 250 -7.45 -31.71 26.75
CA HIS A 250 -8.00 -31.28 25.45
C HIS A 250 -9.28 -30.46 25.60
N ARG A 251 -10.20 -30.87 26.48
CA ARG A 251 -11.43 -30.12 26.77
C ARG A 251 -11.15 -28.71 27.29
N GLN A 252 -10.16 -28.55 28.18
CA GLN A 252 -9.75 -27.24 28.69
C GLN A 252 -9.07 -26.39 27.61
N VAL A 253 -8.26 -27.01 26.73
CA VAL A 253 -7.65 -26.34 25.57
C VAL A 253 -8.73 -25.81 24.62
N GLU A 254 -9.75 -26.60 24.30
CA GLU A 254 -10.89 -26.17 23.48
C GLU A 254 -11.63 -24.97 24.06
N GLN A 255 -11.80 -24.92 25.39
CA GLN A 255 -12.46 -23.80 26.06
C GLN A 255 -11.65 -22.52 25.95
N LEU A 256 -10.33 -22.59 26.10
CA LEU A 256 -9.45 -21.43 25.95
C LEU A 256 -9.39 -20.95 24.49
N TYR A 257 -9.35 -21.87 23.52
CA TYR A 257 -9.46 -21.50 22.10
C TYR A 257 -10.80 -20.85 21.77
N HIS A 258 -11.90 -21.38 22.30
CA HIS A 258 -13.21 -20.77 22.13
C HIS A 258 -13.23 -19.35 22.71
N ALA A 259 -12.67 -19.13 23.91
CA ALA A 259 -12.57 -17.80 24.50
C ALA A 259 -11.73 -16.84 23.63
N LEU A 260 -10.63 -17.33 23.07
CA LEU A 260 -9.78 -16.56 22.17
C LEU A 260 -10.49 -16.21 20.85
N ASN A 261 -11.18 -17.19 20.24
CA ASN A 261 -11.97 -17.00 19.02
C ASN A 261 -13.10 -15.98 19.22
N VAL A 262 -13.77 -15.99 20.38
CA VAL A 262 -14.76 -14.94 20.73
C VAL A 262 -14.10 -13.55 20.73
N GLN A 263 -12.88 -13.41 21.22
CA GLN A 263 -12.17 -12.12 21.18
C GLN A 263 -11.77 -11.70 19.76
N ILE A 264 -11.38 -12.66 18.91
CA ILE A 264 -11.10 -12.43 17.49
C ILE A 264 -12.37 -11.95 16.76
N ASP A 265 -13.50 -12.64 16.97
CA ASP A 265 -14.80 -12.30 16.41
C ASP A 265 -15.28 -10.92 16.87
N GLU A 266 -15.20 -10.62 18.17
CA GLU A 266 -15.55 -9.31 18.73
C GLU A 266 -14.69 -8.19 18.15
N SER A 267 -13.40 -8.45 17.94
CA SER A 267 -12.46 -7.49 17.36
C SER A 267 -12.75 -7.26 15.88
N ARG A 268 -13.08 -8.31 15.12
CA ARG A 268 -13.52 -8.23 13.72
C ARG A 268 -14.84 -7.46 13.61
N ALA A 269 -15.82 -7.77 14.44
CA ALA A 269 -17.12 -7.11 14.46
C ALA A 269 -16.97 -5.62 14.80
N ALA A 270 -16.09 -5.26 15.73
CA ALA A 270 -15.79 -3.86 16.04
C ALA A 270 -15.10 -3.14 14.87
N ALA A 271 -14.18 -3.81 14.17
CA ALA A 271 -13.49 -3.24 13.00
C ALA A 271 -14.49 -2.99 11.87
N LYS A 272 -15.40 -3.93 11.68
CA LYS A 272 -16.51 -3.81 10.73
C LYS A 272 -17.47 -2.68 11.10
N ALA A 273 -17.94 -2.61 12.34
CA ALA A 273 -18.87 -1.56 12.77
C ALA A 273 -18.25 -0.15 12.62
N MET A 274 -16.95 -0.02 12.89
CA MET A 274 -16.22 1.23 12.69
C MET A 274 -16.01 1.58 11.22
N SER A 275 -15.79 0.57 10.37
CA SER A 275 -15.76 0.70 8.91
C SER A 275 -17.11 1.18 8.36
N ASP A 276 -18.20 0.53 8.76
CA ASP A 276 -19.56 0.85 8.32
C ASP A 276 -20.01 2.24 8.81
N ALA A 277 -19.55 2.68 10.00
CA ALA A 277 -19.84 4.00 10.56
C ALA A 277 -19.09 5.16 9.86
N ASN A 278 -18.02 4.87 9.11
CA ASN A 278 -17.17 5.86 8.45
C ASN A 278 -16.94 5.50 6.96
N PRO A 279 -17.98 5.57 6.11
CA PRO A 279 -17.89 5.19 4.70
C PRO A 279 -16.96 6.10 3.88
N VAL A 280 -16.47 5.59 2.74
CA VAL A 280 -15.55 6.30 1.86
C VAL A 280 -16.13 7.63 1.38
N GLY A 281 -15.40 8.74 1.60
CA GLY A 281 -15.75 10.08 1.09
C GLY A 281 -16.49 11.00 2.06
N THR A 282 -16.78 10.59 3.31
CA THR A 282 -17.35 11.48 4.34
C THR A 282 -16.28 12.10 5.23
N LYS A 283 -16.35 13.43 5.45
CA LYS A 283 -15.55 14.12 6.47
C LYS A 283 -16.10 13.79 7.85
N VAL A 284 -15.25 13.29 8.75
CA VAL A 284 -15.54 13.17 10.18
C VAL A 284 -15.01 14.42 10.87
N ASP A 285 -15.78 15.02 11.77
CA ASP A 285 -15.31 16.15 12.57
C ASP A 285 -14.36 15.71 13.71
N ASP A 286 -13.45 16.61 14.11
CA ASP A 286 -12.39 16.34 15.11
C ASP A 286 -12.91 15.86 16.48
N ALA A 287 -14.14 16.25 16.86
CA ALA A 287 -14.72 15.90 18.16
C ALA A 287 -15.25 14.46 18.16
N THR A 288 -15.98 14.08 17.11
CA THR A 288 -16.44 12.71 16.85
C THR A 288 -15.24 11.79 16.65
N ALA A 289 -14.21 12.27 15.95
CA ALA A 289 -12.96 11.59 15.76
C ALA A 289 -12.28 11.23 17.10
N ARG A 290 -12.07 12.21 17.97
CA ARG A 290 -11.49 11.99 19.30
C ARG A 290 -12.34 11.04 20.15
N ALA A 291 -13.67 11.16 20.12
CA ALA A 291 -14.55 10.26 20.86
C ALA A 291 -14.45 8.81 20.37
N GLN A 292 -14.39 8.58 19.05
CA GLN A 292 -14.17 7.26 18.46
C GLN A 292 -12.79 6.69 18.80
N LEU A 293 -11.73 7.51 18.75
CA LEU A 293 -10.38 7.13 19.12
C LEU A 293 -10.30 6.66 20.58
N GLU A 294 -10.84 7.45 21.50
CA GLU A 294 -10.83 7.10 22.92
C GLU A 294 -11.68 5.87 23.22
N ALA A 295 -12.84 5.72 22.56
CA ALA A 295 -13.64 4.50 22.66
C ALA A 295 -12.90 3.26 22.11
N ALA A 296 -12.17 3.40 21.01
CA ALA A 296 -11.39 2.33 20.40
C ALA A 296 -10.18 1.93 21.24
N LYS A 297 -9.45 2.91 21.79
CA LYS A 297 -8.37 2.67 22.77
C LYS A 297 -8.92 1.97 24.00
N ALA A 298 -10.01 2.46 24.59
CA ALA A 298 -10.64 1.83 25.75
C ALA A 298 -11.09 0.40 25.46
N ALA A 299 -11.64 0.15 24.26
CA ALA A 299 -12.06 -1.18 23.85
C ALA A 299 -10.87 -2.12 23.57
N ALA A 300 -9.75 -1.62 23.02
CA ALA A 300 -8.51 -2.38 22.85
C ALA A 300 -7.87 -2.73 24.21
N GLU A 301 -7.76 -1.74 25.11
CA GLU A 301 -7.29 -1.91 26.49
C GLU A 301 -8.19 -2.88 27.28
N ALA A 302 -9.49 -2.92 27.01
CA ALA A 302 -10.40 -3.89 27.63
C ALA A 302 -10.26 -5.32 27.07
N ARG A 303 -9.77 -5.49 25.85
CA ARG A 303 -9.59 -6.80 25.18
C ARG A 303 -8.21 -7.41 25.43
N LYS A 304 -7.15 -6.60 25.44
CA LYS A 304 -5.77 -7.03 25.70
C LYS A 304 -5.64 -8.00 26.90
N PRO A 305 -6.18 -7.71 28.10
CA PRO A 305 -6.06 -8.63 29.23
C PRO A 305 -6.80 -9.96 29.03
N LYS A 306 -7.85 -10.01 28.19
CA LYS A 306 -8.60 -11.24 27.89
C LYS A 306 -7.84 -12.15 26.91
N ILE A 307 -7.22 -11.55 25.88
CA ILE A 307 -6.38 -12.25 24.90
C ILE A 307 -5.15 -12.82 25.61
N GLU A 308 -4.49 -12.01 26.44
CA GLU A 308 -3.35 -12.45 27.24
C GLU A 308 -3.74 -13.54 28.25
N ALA A 309 -4.90 -13.44 28.91
CA ALA A 309 -5.36 -14.48 29.84
C ALA A 309 -5.58 -15.82 29.12
N ALA A 310 -6.23 -15.82 27.95
CA ALA A 310 -6.40 -17.03 27.15
C ALA A 310 -5.05 -17.63 26.73
N GLY A 311 -4.10 -16.79 26.28
CA GLY A 311 -2.76 -17.24 25.90
C GLY A 311 -1.97 -17.87 27.05
N LYS A 312 -1.99 -17.23 28.22
CA LYS A 312 -1.39 -17.75 29.46
C LYS A 312 -1.98 -19.09 29.89
N GLY A 313 -3.30 -19.29 29.71
CA GLY A 313 -3.93 -20.58 29.98
C GLY A 313 -3.45 -21.68 29.03
N ILE A 314 -3.26 -21.35 27.75
CA ILE A 314 -2.74 -22.28 26.75
C ILE A 314 -1.29 -22.66 27.07
N GLU A 315 -0.47 -21.72 27.56
CA GLU A 315 0.88 -22.00 28.04
C GLU A 315 0.90 -22.97 29.24
N ILE A 316 0.02 -22.76 30.23
CA ILE A 316 -0.07 -23.67 31.40
C ILE A 316 -0.53 -25.06 30.96
N LEU A 317 -1.56 -25.15 30.10
CA LEU A 317 -2.01 -26.44 29.56
C LEU A 317 -0.96 -27.10 28.69
N THR A 318 -0.14 -26.34 27.96
CA THR A 318 1.01 -26.85 27.21
C THR A 318 2.00 -27.54 28.16
N THR A 319 2.35 -26.91 29.28
CA THR A 319 3.20 -27.52 30.31
C THR A 319 2.60 -28.82 30.86
N LEU A 320 1.30 -28.79 31.20
CA LEU A 320 0.57 -29.94 31.75
C LEU A 320 0.46 -31.09 30.73
N ILE A 321 0.20 -30.79 29.47
CA ILE A 321 0.19 -31.78 28.38
C ILE A 321 1.59 -32.37 28.18
N GLY A 322 2.63 -31.55 28.32
CA GLY A 322 4.03 -31.98 28.19
C GLY A 322 4.47 -33.04 29.20
N PHE A 323 3.76 -33.19 30.33
CA PHE A 323 4.01 -34.24 31.32
C PHE A 323 3.66 -35.65 30.81
N PHE A 324 2.84 -35.77 29.77
CA PHE A 324 2.46 -37.06 29.19
C PHE A 324 2.67 -37.16 27.67
N ASP A 325 2.52 -36.06 26.92
CA ASP A 325 2.62 -36.01 25.46
C ASP A 325 3.32 -34.72 25.00
N LYS A 326 4.66 -34.76 24.97
CA LYS A 326 5.49 -33.63 24.52
C LYS A 326 5.21 -33.20 23.07
N PRO A 327 4.99 -34.10 22.09
CA PRO A 327 4.56 -33.72 20.75
C PRO A 327 3.24 -32.95 20.73
N ALA A 328 2.21 -33.41 21.45
CA ALA A 328 0.92 -32.72 21.51
C ALA A 328 1.04 -31.35 22.18
N ALA A 329 1.84 -31.23 23.24
CA ALA A 329 2.13 -29.94 23.89
C ALA A 329 2.72 -28.92 22.90
N LYS A 330 3.71 -29.32 22.08
CA LYS A 330 4.30 -28.43 21.06
C LYS A 330 3.28 -27.95 20.02
N GLN A 331 2.33 -28.79 19.65
CA GLN A 331 1.27 -28.44 18.69
C GLN A 331 0.26 -27.46 19.30
N VAL A 332 -0.18 -27.72 20.54
CA VAL A 332 -1.07 -26.81 21.29
C VAL A 332 -0.42 -25.44 21.48
N ALA A 333 0.86 -25.39 21.81
CA ALA A 333 1.62 -24.14 21.92
C ALA A 333 1.63 -23.35 20.60
N ALA A 334 1.91 -24.02 19.47
CA ALA A 334 2.01 -23.36 18.17
C ALA A 334 0.67 -22.79 17.69
N VAL A 335 -0.43 -23.53 17.85
CA VAL A 335 -1.78 -23.05 17.47
C VAL A 335 -2.23 -21.91 18.40
N GLY A 336 -1.95 -22.01 19.70
CA GLY A 336 -2.22 -20.97 20.69
C GLY A 336 -1.55 -19.65 20.35
N LYS A 337 -0.24 -19.72 20.11
CA LYS A 337 0.61 -18.60 19.72
C LYS A 337 0.11 -17.90 18.45
N ALA A 338 -0.28 -18.67 17.44
CA ALA A 338 -0.85 -18.11 16.21
C ALA A 338 -2.17 -17.37 16.47
N GLY A 339 -3.08 -17.96 17.25
CA GLY A 339 -4.35 -17.33 17.63
C GLY A 339 -4.15 -16.03 18.42
N ILE A 340 -3.24 -16.02 19.41
CA ILE A 340 -2.92 -14.84 20.23
C ILE A 340 -2.34 -13.73 19.34
N THR A 341 -1.42 -14.07 18.45
CA THR A 341 -0.78 -13.12 17.54
C THR A 341 -1.81 -12.43 16.64
N ILE A 342 -2.76 -13.20 16.08
CA ILE A 342 -3.85 -12.67 15.26
C ILE A 342 -4.78 -11.78 16.08
N ALA A 343 -5.21 -12.25 17.25
CA ALA A 343 -6.12 -11.50 18.13
C ALA A 343 -5.50 -10.16 18.58
N THR A 344 -4.20 -10.17 18.90
CA THR A 344 -3.43 -8.98 19.30
C THR A 344 -3.31 -8.01 18.13
N ALA A 345 -2.97 -8.51 16.93
CA ALA A 345 -2.84 -7.66 15.74
C ALA A 345 -4.16 -6.95 15.36
N ILE A 346 -5.31 -7.64 15.46
CA ILE A 346 -6.63 -7.04 15.20
C ILE A 346 -7.01 -6.06 16.33
N SER A 347 -6.68 -6.37 17.58
CA SER A 347 -6.99 -5.49 18.73
C SER A 347 -6.20 -4.18 18.67
N GLU A 348 -4.93 -4.23 18.27
CA GLU A 348 -4.07 -3.05 18.09
C GLU A 348 -4.39 -2.25 16.82
N TYR A 349 -5.09 -2.86 15.86
CA TYR A 349 -5.54 -2.21 14.64
C TYR A 349 -6.65 -1.18 14.91
N LEU A 350 -7.61 -1.50 15.79
CA LEU A 350 -8.80 -0.68 16.05
C LEU A 350 -8.49 0.77 16.51
N PRO A 351 -7.61 1.01 17.50
CA PRO A 351 -7.26 2.37 17.90
C PRO A 351 -6.54 3.17 16.82
N LYS A 352 -5.82 2.50 15.91
CA LYS A 352 -5.03 3.16 14.86
C LYS A 352 -5.90 3.70 13.71
N ILE A 353 -7.09 3.12 13.51
CA ILE A 353 -8.06 3.55 12.49
C ILE A 353 -9.19 4.43 13.06
N ALA A 354 -9.32 4.51 14.38
CA ALA A 354 -10.42 5.19 15.03
C ALA A 354 -10.24 6.72 15.03
N GLY A 355 -11.28 7.43 14.61
CA GLY A 355 -11.27 8.89 14.60
C GLY A 355 -10.43 9.55 13.52
N LYS A 356 -10.12 8.84 12.44
CA LYS A 356 -9.49 9.42 11.26
C LYS A 356 -10.49 9.39 10.11
N GLY A 357 -10.58 10.46 9.31
CA GLY A 357 -11.35 10.41 8.05
C GLY A 357 -10.77 9.33 7.12
N VAL A 358 -11.55 8.75 6.22
CA VAL A 358 -11.12 7.62 5.36
C VAL A 358 -9.73 7.83 4.73
N ALA A 359 -9.44 8.99 4.13
CA ALA A 359 -8.12 9.28 3.57
C ALA A 359 -6.98 9.29 4.63
N GLU A 360 -7.24 9.78 5.85
CA GLU A 360 -6.29 9.75 6.96
C GLU A 360 -6.15 8.36 7.58
N ALA A 361 -7.25 7.62 7.75
CA ALA A 361 -7.30 6.24 8.25
C ALA A 361 -6.66 5.23 7.27
N ILE A 362 -6.44 5.66 6.03
CA ILE A 362 -5.90 4.86 4.94
C ILE A 362 -4.47 5.26 4.61
N SER A 363 -4.13 6.54 4.66
CA SER A 363 -2.73 6.97 4.77
C SER A 363 -2.11 6.44 6.08
N SER A 364 -2.93 6.14 7.10
CA SER A 364 -2.50 5.62 8.41
C SER A 364 -2.06 4.17 8.47
N LEU A 365 -1.92 3.52 7.33
CA LEU A 365 -1.65 2.10 7.24
C LEU A 365 -0.19 1.89 6.91
N GLY A 366 0.65 1.86 7.95
CA GLY A 366 1.84 1.03 7.92
C GLY A 366 1.39 -0.44 7.81
N SER A 367 1.17 -0.91 6.58
CA SER A 367 0.86 -2.31 6.24
C SER A 367 1.84 -3.31 6.85
N VAL A 368 3.05 -2.86 7.18
CA VAL A 368 4.12 -3.65 7.82
C VAL A 368 3.70 -4.29 9.16
N VAL A 369 2.97 -3.60 10.05
CA VAL A 369 2.72 -4.14 11.41
C VAL A 369 1.64 -5.24 11.40
N LEU A 370 0.56 -5.02 10.64
CA LEU A 370 -0.52 -6.00 10.52
C LEU A 370 -0.09 -7.17 9.62
N THR A 371 0.57 -6.89 8.49
CA THR A 371 1.10 -7.94 7.62
C THR A 371 2.17 -8.74 8.35
N GLY A 372 3.13 -8.11 9.03
CA GLY A 372 4.18 -8.82 9.78
C GLY A 372 3.65 -9.75 10.89
N ASN A 373 2.67 -9.30 11.69
CA ASN A 373 2.08 -10.12 12.74
C ASN A 373 1.22 -11.28 12.19
N ILE A 374 0.39 -11.03 11.16
CA ILE A 374 -0.40 -12.08 10.52
C ILE A 374 0.51 -13.07 9.80
N LEU A 375 1.52 -12.60 9.06
CA LEU A 375 2.56 -13.40 8.41
C LEU A 375 3.26 -14.31 9.43
N GLY A 376 3.57 -13.75 10.59
CA GLY A 376 4.19 -14.48 11.68
C GLY A 376 3.33 -15.62 12.20
N ALA A 377 2.03 -15.38 12.39
CA ALA A 377 1.09 -16.44 12.75
C ALA A 377 1.04 -17.57 11.70
N VAL A 378 1.14 -17.23 10.40
CA VAL A 378 1.23 -18.23 9.31
C VAL A 378 2.50 -19.07 9.42
N MET A 379 3.63 -18.41 9.67
CA MET A 379 4.93 -19.06 9.81
C MET A 379 4.96 -19.99 11.02
N THR A 380 4.40 -19.58 12.17
CA THR A 380 4.30 -20.40 13.38
C THR A 380 3.40 -21.62 13.15
N LEU A 381 2.27 -21.45 12.45
CA LEU A 381 1.40 -22.58 12.06
C LEU A 381 2.12 -23.55 11.10
N SER A 382 2.94 -23.04 10.18
CA SER A 382 3.70 -23.91 9.27
C SER A 382 4.64 -24.86 10.01
N GLN A 383 5.31 -24.38 11.08
CA GLN A 383 6.24 -25.16 11.90
C GLN A 383 5.54 -26.30 12.64
N ALA A 384 4.28 -26.11 13.05
CA ALA A 384 3.48 -27.14 13.73
C ALA A 384 3.27 -28.40 12.85
N PHE A 385 3.19 -28.25 11.52
CA PHE A 385 3.01 -29.37 10.59
C PHE A 385 4.26 -30.24 10.39
N PHE A 386 5.44 -29.74 10.77
CA PHE A 386 6.71 -30.46 10.65
C PHE A 386 7.03 -31.33 11.87
N ALA A 387 6.27 -31.24 12.97
CA ALA A 387 6.54 -31.92 14.25
C ALA A 387 6.13 -33.42 14.34
N GLY A 388 5.91 -34.11 13.21
CA GLY A 388 5.55 -35.55 13.16
C GLY A 388 4.05 -35.82 12.88
N PRO A 389 3.63 -37.11 12.76
CA PRO A 389 2.24 -37.46 12.47
C PRO A 389 1.31 -37.09 13.64
N SER A 390 0.28 -36.30 13.36
CA SER A 390 -0.65 -35.72 14.34
C SER A 390 -1.75 -36.69 14.78
N PRO A 391 -2.13 -36.68 16.07
CA PRO A 391 -3.46 -37.12 16.50
C PRO A 391 -4.53 -36.01 16.31
N GLU A 392 -5.67 -36.42 15.77
CA GLU A 392 -7.03 -35.80 15.79
C GLU A 392 -7.39 -34.54 14.93
N GLN A 393 -8.60 -34.61 14.35
CA GLN A 393 -9.32 -33.60 13.52
C GLN A 393 -9.44 -32.19 14.13
N LEU A 394 -9.31 -32.09 15.45
CA LEU A 394 -9.49 -30.85 16.21
C LEU A 394 -8.51 -29.75 15.79
N ILE A 395 -7.24 -30.12 15.56
CA ILE A 395 -6.19 -29.20 15.14
C ILE A 395 -6.47 -28.69 13.71
N LEU A 396 -6.99 -29.56 12.84
CA LEU A 396 -7.38 -29.19 11.47
C LEU A 396 -8.59 -28.26 11.46
N GLU A 397 -9.53 -28.42 12.39
CA GLU A 397 -10.70 -27.54 12.55
C GLU A 397 -10.30 -26.13 13.04
N GLU A 398 -9.42 -26.02 14.04
CA GLU A 398 -8.95 -24.71 14.51
C GLU A 398 -8.09 -23.98 13.46
N ILE A 399 -7.26 -24.71 12.70
CA ILE A 399 -6.52 -24.13 11.56
C ILE A 399 -7.48 -23.66 10.45
N ALA A 400 -8.57 -24.40 10.21
CA ALA A 400 -9.59 -23.99 9.25
C ALA A 400 -10.33 -22.71 9.69
N LYS A 401 -10.55 -22.51 11.00
CA LYS A 401 -11.11 -21.29 11.58
C LYS A 401 -10.17 -20.10 11.42
N VAL A 402 -8.89 -20.24 11.80
CA VAL A 402 -7.87 -19.19 11.59
C VAL A 402 -7.80 -18.74 10.13
N ARG A 403 -7.87 -19.69 9.18
CA ARG A 403 -7.93 -19.38 7.74
C ARG A 403 -9.19 -18.61 7.36
N GLN A 404 -10.33 -18.99 7.92
CA GLN A 404 -11.60 -18.31 7.68
C GLN A 404 -11.55 -16.88 8.22
N ASP A 405 -10.95 -16.67 9.39
CA ASP A 405 -10.77 -15.34 9.98
C ASP A 405 -9.90 -14.43 9.11
N ILE A 406 -8.79 -14.96 8.57
CA ILE A 406 -7.93 -14.23 7.62
C ILE A 406 -8.71 -13.87 6.35
N LYS A 407 -9.54 -14.79 5.82
CA LYS A 407 -10.35 -14.57 4.61
C LYS A 407 -11.47 -13.54 4.82
N GLU A 408 -12.10 -13.55 5.98
CA GLU A 408 -13.15 -12.60 6.34
C GLU A 408 -12.58 -11.21 6.63
N LEU A 409 -11.47 -11.14 7.38
CA LEU A 409 -10.70 -9.91 7.55
C LEU A 409 -10.30 -9.35 6.18
N ARG A 410 -9.80 -10.18 5.27
CA ARG A 410 -9.50 -9.83 3.88
C ARG A 410 -10.71 -9.29 3.13
N THR A 411 -11.89 -9.90 3.25
CA THR A 411 -13.10 -9.44 2.55
C THR A 411 -13.57 -8.07 3.04
N GLU A 412 -13.49 -7.83 4.35
CA GLU A 412 -13.82 -6.55 4.95
C GLU A 412 -12.77 -5.48 4.62
N MET A 413 -11.49 -5.85 4.59
CA MET A 413 -10.39 -4.97 4.21
C MET A 413 -10.36 -4.64 2.70
N HIS A 414 -10.69 -5.59 1.81
CA HIS A 414 -10.77 -5.38 0.36
C HIS A 414 -11.71 -4.24 -0.01
N LYS A 415 -12.90 -4.16 0.60
CA LYS A 415 -13.84 -3.06 0.32
C LYS A 415 -13.26 -1.66 0.60
N ARG A 416 -12.27 -1.55 1.49
CA ARG A 416 -11.56 -0.31 1.82
C ARG A 416 -10.27 -0.15 1.01
N PHE A 417 -9.54 -1.23 0.74
CA PHE A 417 -8.31 -1.22 -0.06
C PHE A 417 -8.56 -1.09 -1.57
N ASP A 418 -9.70 -1.57 -2.09
CA ASP A 418 -10.12 -1.46 -3.50
C ASP A 418 -10.23 0.00 -3.95
N ALA A 419 -10.49 0.92 -3.01
CA ALA A 419 -10.53 2.35 -3.25
C ALA A 419 -9.16 3.03 -3.17
N ILE A 420 -8.10 2.36 -2.71
CA ILE A 420 -6.80 2.98 -2.39
C ILE A 420 -5.57 2.23 -2.96
N GLU A 421 -5.30 0.94 -2.72
CA GLU A 421 -3.97 0.39 -3.06
C GLU A 421 -3.96 -1.00 -3.71
N LYS A 422 -3.54 -1.08 -4.98
CA LYS A 422 -3.40 -2.34 -5.75
C LYS A 422 -2.28 -3.26 -5.21
N THR A 423 -1.23 -2.71 -4.58
CA THR A 423 -0.09 -3.48 -4.06
C THR A 423 -0.50 -4.34 -2.86
N LEU A 424 -1.25 -3.76 -1.93
CA LEU A 424 -1.82 -4.47 -0.77
C LEU A 424 -2.82 -5.56 -1.19
N VAL A 425 -3.72 -5.26 -2.13
CA VAL A 425 -4.64 -6.26 -2.70
C VAL A 425 -3.87 -7.43 -3.32
N THR A 426 -2.82 -7.14 -4.09
CA THR A 426 -1.98 -8.17 -4.71
C THR A 426 -1.23 -9.01 -3.66
N VAL A 427 -0.76 -8.39 -2.57
CA VAL A 427 -0.08 -9.08 -1.45
C VAL A 427 -1.03 -10.05 -0.74
N TYR A 428 -2.25 -9.59 -0.42
CA TYR A 428 -3.26 -10.41 0.25
C TYR A 428 -3.80 -11.54 -0.65
N ASP A 429 -4.02 -11.27 -1.94
CA ASP A 429 -4.46 -12.28 -2.91
C ASP A 429 -3.41 -13.37 -3.10
N GLU A 430 -2.12 -12.99 -3.21
CA GLU A 430 -1.05 -13.96 -3.31
C GLU A 430 -0.91 -14.79 -2.03
N MET A 431 -1.00 -14.18 -0.84
CA MET A 431 -1.00 -14.89 0.44
C MET A 431 -2.14 -15.91 0.54
N ILE A 432 -3.38 -15.53 0.19
CA ILE A 432 -4.53 -16.44 0.24
C ILE A 432 -4.42 -17.56 -0.79
N ARG A 433 -3.93 -17.25 -1.99
CA ARG A 433 -3.65 -18.26 -3.01
C ARG A 433 -2.65 -19.29 -2.50
N GLN A 434 -1.63 -18.87 -1.74
CA GLN A 434 -0.70 -19.79 -1.09
C GLN A 434 -1.37 -20.64 0.00
N PHE A 435 -2.30 -20.08 0.79
CA PHE A 435 -3.09 -20.83 1.76
C PHE A 435 -4.04 -21.86 1.13
N GLU A 436 -4.62 -21.56 -0.01
CA GLU A 436 -5.50 -22.49 -0.74
C GLU A 436 -4.73 -23.73 -1.24
N LEU A 437 -3.43 -23.60 -1.47
CA LEU A 437 -2.54 -24.70 -1.86
C LEU A 437 -2.21 -25.67 -0.70
N LEU A 438 -2.54 -25.32 0.55
CA LEU A 438 -2.34 -26.17 1.74
C LEU A 438 -3.44 -27.24 1.92
N GLN A 439 -4.39 -27.36 0.99
CA GLN A 439 -5.49 -28.34 1.06
C GLN A 439 -5.09 -29.77 0.60
N GLY A 440 -3.80 -30.02 0.35
CA GLY A 440 -3.28 -31.30 -0.15
C GLY A 440 -2.95 -32.34 0.94
N PRO A 441 -2.54 -33.57 0.56
CA PRO A 441 -2.02 -34.57 1.50
C PRO A 441 -0.80 -34.05 2.29
N LEU A 442 -0.61 -34.52 3.54
CA LEU A 442 0.44 -34.06 4.48
C LEU A 442 1.87 -33.98 3.90
N ASP A 443 2.25 -34.92 3.03
CA ASP A 443 3.58 -34.91 2.40
C ASP A 443 3.72 -33.84 1.31
N ASP A 444 2.62 -33.49 0.64
CA ASP A 444 2.56 -32.43 -0.36
C ASP A 444 2.55 -31.04 0.31
N ILE A 445 1.93 -30.95 1.51
CA ILE A 445 1.95 -29.76 2.38
C ILE A 445 3.39 -29.41 2.79
N ARG A 446 4.19 -30.39 3.24
CA ARG A 446 5.58 -30.15 3.71
C ARG A 446 6.50 -29.59 2.61
N SER A 447 6.41 -30.13 1.40
CA SER A 447 7.19 -29.65 0.24
C SER A 447 6.78 -28.23 -0.21
N ARG A 448 5.50 -27.89 -0.09
CA ARG A 448 4.95 -26.60 -0.53
C ARG A 448 5.17 -25.48 0.47
N LEU A 449 5.26 -25.80 1.76
CA LEU A 449 5.47 -24.83 2.84
C LEU A 449 6.76 -24.01 2.66
N ALA A 450 7.88 -24.60 2.23
CA ALA A 450 9.10 -23.84 1.92
C ALA A 450 8.91 -22.83 0.78
N GLY A 451 8.05 -23.14 -0.20
CA GLY A 451 7.65 -22.21 -1.27
C GLY A 451 6.78 -21.06 -0.75
N ILE A 452 5.84 -21.36 0.15
CA ILE A 452 4.99 -20.37 0.81
C ILE A 452 5.85 -19.40 1.63
N GLN A 453 6.79 -19.90 2.43
CA GLN A 453 7.73 -19.07 3.21
C GLN A 453 8.51 -18.10 2.31
N ASN A 454 8.96 -18.54 1.12
CA ASN A 454 9.67 -17.67 0.17
C ASN A 454 8.78 -16.58 -0.43
N VAL A 455 7.52 -16.90 -0.77
CA VAL A 455 6.57 -15.91 -1.28
C VAL A 455 6.24 -14.90 -0.19
N LEU A 456 5.93 -15.37 1.02
CA LEU A 456 5.61 -14.55 2.20
C LEU A 456 6.75 -13.59 2.58
N LEU A 457 8.01 -14.04 2.56
CA LEU A 457 9.17 -13.19 2.84
C LEU A 457 9.49 -12.22 1.69
N SER A 458 9.18 -12.58 0.44
CA SER A 458 9.27 -11.65 -0.70
C SER A 458 8.18 -10.57 -0.68
N LEU A 459 7.03 -10.86 -0.05
CA LEU A 459 5.93 -9.92 0.13
C LEU A 459 6.28 -8.88 1.21
N ASP A 460 6.96 -9.30 2.27
CA ASP A 460 7.48 -8.41 3.34
C ASP A 460 8.58 -7.47 2.82
N ALA A 461 9.50 -8.00 2.00
CA ALA A 461 10.50 -7.18 1.30
C ALA A 461 9.87 -6.07 0.44
N LYS A 462 8.72 -6.33 -0.21
CA LYS A 462 8.01 -5.32 -1.02
C LYS A 462 7.40 -4.18 -0.20
N ILE A 463 7.28 -4.33 1.12
CA ILE A 463 6.68 -3.34 2.03
C ILE A 463 7.76 -2.58 2.82
N ASP A 464 8.90 -3.21 3.14
CA ASP A 464 10.05 -2.54 3.77
C ASP A 464 11.20 -2.28 2.78
N ALA A 465 11.46 -1.01 2.49
CA ALA A 465 12.48 -0.58 1.54
C ALA A 465 13.90 -1.04 1.92
N VAL A 466 14.21 -1.15 3.23
CA VAL A 466 15.50 -1.66 3.72
C VAL A 466 15.62 -3.17 3.49
N ALA A 467 14.53 -3.92 3.69
CA ALA A 467 14.47 -5.35 3.38
C ALA A 467 14.59 -5.60 1.87
N THR A 468 13.94 -4.81 1.02
CA THR A 468 14.16 -4.83 -0.45
C THR A 468 15.62 -4.59 -0.79
N SER A 469 16.27 -3.59 -0.20
CA SER A 469 17.69 -3.33 -0.43
C SER A 469 18.57 -4.52 -0.04
N THR A 470 18.28 -5.13 1.11
CA THR A 470 18.99 -6.32 1.61
C THR A 470 18.82 -7.48 0.64
N HIS A 471 17.59 -7.75 0.19
CA HIS A 471 17.31 -8.81 -0.78
C HIS A 471 18.01 -8.57 -2.12
N THR A 472 17.92 -7.34 -2.64
CA THR A 472 18.57 -6.94 -3.89
C THR A 472 20.08 -7.15 -3.80
N ALA A 473 20.70 -6.79 -2.68
CA ALA A 473 22.11 -7.09 -2.44
C ALA A 473 22.38 -8.61 -2.42
N LEU A 474 21.57 -9.40 -1.70
CA LEU A 474 21.77 -10.85 -1.54
C LEU A 474 21.63 -11.65 -2.82
N VAL A 475 20.83 -11.18 -3.79
CA VAL A 475 20.67 -11.84 -5.10
C VAL A 475 21.79 -11.51 -6.09
N GLU A 476 22.66 -10.54 -5.77
CA GLU A 476 23.81 -10.23 -6.60
C GLU A 476 24.80 -11.40 -6.63
N ILE A 477 25.34 -11.68 -7.82
CA ILE A 477 26.34 -12.74 -8.02
C ILE A 477 27.54 -12.53 -7.10
N SER A 478 27.88 -11.26 -6.82
CA SER A 478 28.97 -10.93 -5.90
C SER A 478 28.77 -11.45 -4.49
N MET A 479 27.56 -11.82 -4.08
CA MET A 479 27.24 -12.38 -2.74
C MET A 479 27.20 -13.92 -2.73
N GLN A 480 27.55 -14.64 -3.81
CA GLN A 480 27.45 -16.10 -3.84
C GLN A 480 28.28 -16.79 -2.73
N ASP A 481 29.53 -16.36 -2.54
CA ASP A 481 30.39 -16.87 -1.47
C ASP A 481 29.82 -16.52 -0.09
N PHE A 482 29.33 -15.29 0.11
CA PHE A 482 28.62 -14.90 1.33
C PHE A 482 27.42 -15.82 1.62
N ASN A 483 26.57 -16.03 0.62
CA ASN A 483 25.36 -16.85 0.72
C ASN A 483 25.71 -18.29 1.06
N HIS A 484 26.76 -18.84 0.45
CA HIS A 484 27.24 -20.19 0.77
C HIS A 484 27.70 -20.30 2.22
N GLN A 485 28.43 -19.30 2.75
CA GLN A 485 28.85 -19.30 4.15
C GLN A 485 27.66 -19.18 5.11
N VAL A 486 26.67 -18.33 4.82
CA VAL A 486 25.43 -18.23 5.60
C VAL A 486 24.68 -19.57 5.61
N GLU A 487 24.52 -20.19 4.44
CA GLU A 487 23.81 -21.46 4.30
C GLU A 487 24.53 -22.60 5.04
N THR A 488 25.86 -22.60 5.03
CA THR A 488 26.67 -23.68 5.60
C THR A 488 26.87 -23.55 7.11
N TYR A 489 27.19 -22.36 7.63
CA TYR A 489 27.73 -22.21 8.99
C TYR A 489 26.82 -21.49 9.97
N LEU A 490 25.92 -20.60 9.53
CA LEU A 490 24.98 -19.94 10.44
C LEU A 490 23.95 -20.98 10.92
N GLY A 491 23.72 -21.11 12.23
CA GLY A 491 22.86 -22.16 12.79
C GLY A 491 23.38 -23.58 12.56
N TYR A 492 24.71 -23.77 12.52
CA TYR A 492 25.34 -25.06 12.20
C TYR A 492 24.89 -26.21 13.12
N GLU A 493 24.80 -25.97 14.43
CA GLU A 493 24.42 -26.99 15.40
C GLU A 493 22.98 -27.46 15.19
N THR A 494 22.06 -26.53 14.98
CA THR A 494 20.64 -26.80 14.68
C THR A 494 20.48 -27.63 13.42
N LYS A 495 21.26 -27.31 12.37
CA LYS A 495 21.19 -27.99 11.07
C LYS A 495 21.81 -29.38 11.09
N SER A 496 22.96 -29.51 11.73
CA SER A 496 23.78 -30.73 11.68
C SER A 496 23.57 -31.67 12.87
N GLY A 497 22.92 -31.18 13.95
CA GLY A 497 22.84 -31.84 15.24
C GLY A 497 24.19 -31.93 15.96
N ARG A 498 25.19 -31.14 15.56
CA ARG A 498 26.57 -31.19 16.08
C ARG A 498 27.12 -29.79 16.29
N GLU A 499 27.79 -29.57 17.41
CA GLU A 499 28.54 -28.34 17.66
C GLU A 499 29.63 -28.11 16.61
N LEU A 500 29.86 -26.85 16.25
CA LEU A 500 30.98 -26.48 15.41
C LEU A 500 32.26 -26.43 16.26
N THR A 501 33.15 -27.39 16.04
CA THR A 501 34.39 -27.54 16.84
C THR A 501 35.65 -27.08 16.10
N ASN A 502 35.54 -26.73 14.81
CA ASN A 502 36.66 -26.37 13.96
C ASN A 502 36.83 -24.84 13.89
N PHE A 503 37.92 -24.34 14.47
CA PHE A 503 38.25 -22.91 14.47
C PHE A 503 38.50 -22.34 13.07
N ASP A 504 39.12 -23.09 12.15
CA ASP A 504 39.37 -22.60 10.78
C ASP A 504 38.07 -22.41 10.01
N ALA A 505 37.09 -23.30 10.22
CA ALA A 505 35.77 -23.20 9.62
C ALA A 505 35.00 -21.98 10.17
N TYR A 506 35.01 -21.80 11.50
CA TYR A 506 34.48 -20.60 12.15
C TYR A 506 35.15 -19.33 11.60
N TRP A 507 36.48 -19.30 11.57
CA TRP A 507 37.24 -18.13 11.17
C TRP A 507 37.01 -17.78 9.69
N ASN A 508 36.87 -18.76 8.81
CA ASN A 508 36.55 -18.53 7.40
C ASN A 508 35.17 -17.87 7.25
N ALA A 509 34.13 -18.41 7.90
CA ALA A 509 32.79 -17.85 7.87
C ALA A 509 32.77 -16.39 8.38
N VAL A 510 33.31 -16.16 9.59
CA VAL A 510 33.36 -14.82 10.21
C VAL A 510 34.21 -13.85 9.39
N SER A 511 35.34 -14.30 8.81
CA SER A 511 36.17 -13.45 7.93
C SER A 511 35.44 -13.08 6.64
N THR A 512 34.63 -13.98 6.10
CA THR A 512 33.79 -13.70 4.95
C THR A 512 32.73 -12.65 5.31
N PHE A 513 31.95 -12.87 6.37
CA PHE A 513 30.94 -11.90 6.80
C PHE A 513 31.55 -10.52 7.09
N PHE A 514 32.69 -10.48 7.78
CA PHE A 514 33.43 -9.24 8.00
C PHE A 514 33.85 -8.55 6.69
N ARG A 515 34.48 -9.26 5.75
CA ARG A 515 34.91 -8.70 4.46
C ARG A 515 33.74 -8.11 3.67
N TYR A 516 32.60 -8.78 3.69
CA TYR A 516 31.42 -8.27 2.99
C TYR A 516 30.86 -7.00 3.63
N GLY A 517 30.74 -6.95 4.96
CA GLY A 517 30.24 -5.77 5.65
C GLY A 517 31.23 -4.60 5.63
N ASN A 518 32.53 -4.88 5.77
CA ASN A 518 33.56 -3.84 5.89
C ASN A 518 34.05 -3.28 4.56
N ASP A 519 34.16 -4.13 3.52
CA ASP A 519 34.74 -3.77 2.23
C ASP A 519 33.73 -3.83 1.08
N ASN A 520 33.09 -4.99 0.87
CA ASN A 520 32.28 -5.18 -0.35
C ASN A 520 31.01 -4.32 -0.35
N ALA A 521 30.39 -4.12 0.82
CA ALA A 521 29.22 -3.27 0.95
C ALA A 521 29.49 -1.83 0.44
N ALA A 522 30.74 -1.37 0.47
CA ALA A 522 31.16 -0.04 0.03
C ALA A 522 31.70 -0.01 -1.41
N LYS A 523 31.60 -1.10 -2.19
CA LYS A 523 32.16 -1.20 -3.55
C LYS A 523 31.12 -1.67 -4.56
N ALA A 524 31.42 -1.48 -5.83
CA ALA A 524 30.66 -2.08 -6.91
C ALA A 524 30.65 -3.62 -6.79
N PRO A 525 29.52 -4.29 -7.11
CA PRO A 525 28.27 -3.72 -7.65
C PRO A 525 27.31 -3.15 -6.58
N LEU A 526 27.58 -3.37 -5.28
CA LEU A 526 26.65 -3.10 -4.17
C LEU A 526 26.49 -1.61 -3.84
N ALA A 527 27.58 -0.84 -3.94
CA ALA A 527 27.60 0.60 -3.76
C ALA A 527 28.35 1.28 -4.91
N LEU A 528 28.08 2.57 -5.09
CA LEU A 528 28.77 3.39 -6.09
C LEU A 528 29.98 4.08 -5.47
N SER A 529 31.14 3.89 -6.09
CA SER A 529 32.35 4.62 -5.74
C SER A 529 32.31 6.06 -6.26
N GLN A 530 33.21 6.90 -5.74
CA GLN A 530 33.34 8.29 -6.19
C GLN A 530 33.59 8.41 -7.70
N GLY A 531 34.36 7.48 -8.30
CA GLY A 531 34.67 7.50 -9.72
C GLY A 531 33.51 7.13 -10.65
N GLU A 532 32.44 6.55 -10.11
CA GLU A 532 31.33 6.00 -10.90
C GLU A 532 30.10 6.92 -10.94
N THR A 533 30.04 7.96 -10.10
CA THR A 533 28.86 8.81 -9.93
C THR A 533 28.45 9.54 -11.21
N GLY A 534 29.41 10.01 -12.01
CA GLY A 534 29.12 10.72 -13.27
C GLY A 534 28.41 9.85 -14.31
N ALA A 535 28.87 8.61 -14.50
CA ALA A 535 28.21 7.67 -15.41
C ALA A 535 26.85 7.22 -14.85
N ALA A 536 26.77 6.97 -13.55
CA ALA A 536 25.54 6.58 -12.85
C ALA A 536 24.45 7.66 -12.91
N ALA A 537 24.82 8.95 -12.88
CA ALA A 537 23.88 10.06 -13.03
C ALA A 537 23.23 10.13 -14.42
N GLY A 538 23.87 9.56 -15.46
CA GLY A 538 23.32 9.49 -16.82
C GLY A 538 22.23 8.43 -17.00
N ASP A 539 22.18 7.42 -16.12
CA ASP A 539 21.14 6.37 -16.08
C ASP A 539 20.62 6.19 -14.64
N LEU A 540 20.14 7.30 -14.08
CA LEU A 540 19.78 7.41 -12.66
C LEU A 540 18.66 6.43 -12.27
N VAL A 541 17.65 6.27 -13.15
CA VAL A 541 16.49 5.40 -12.89
C VAL A 541 16.91 3.95 -12.74
N ASN A 542 17.71 3.41 -13.67
CA ASN A 542 18.17 2.03 -13.56
C ASN A 542 19.19 1.87 -12.43
N THR A 543 20.01 2.89 -12.18
CA THR A 543 20.98 2.89 -11.09
C THR A 543 20.30 2.74 -9.72
N ILE A 544 19.33 3.61 -9.41
CA ILE A 544 18.58 3.55 -8.16
C ILE A 544 17.75 2.26 -8.10
N ARG A 545 17.16 1.81 -9.20
CA ARG A 545 16.42 0.54 -9.24
C ARG A 545 17.30 -0.66 -8.87
N ASN A 546 18.49 -0.76 -9.45
CA ASN A 546 19.36 -1.93 -9.28
C ASN A 546 20.08 -1.94 -7.93
N ARG A 547 20.31 -0.76 -7.31
CA ARG A 547 21.07 -0.66 -6.06
C ARG A 547 20.25 -0.20 -4.85
N SER A 548 19.00 0.21 -5.07
CA SER A 548 18.14 0.95 -4.13
C SER A 548 18.71 2.33 -3.74
N ALA A 549 17.92 3.15 -3.05
CA ALA A 549 18.41 4.38 -2.43
C ALA A 549 19.52 4.11 -1.41
N TYR A 550 19.44 2.99 -0.68
CA TYR A 550 20.40 2.57 0.34
C TYR A 550 21.77 2.17 -0.20
N GLY A 551 21.85 1.70 -1.44
CA GLY A 551 23.12 1.45 -2.15
C GLY A 551 23.65 2.66 -2.92
N SER A 552 22.87 3.74 -2.97
CA SER A 552 23.14 4.93 -3.76
C SER A 552 23.49 6.15 -2.90
N LEU A 553 23.79 5.97 -1.60
CA LEU A 553 24.00 7.06 -0.65
C LEU A 553 25.06 8.08 -1.13
N TYR A 554 26.21 7.62 -1.62
CA TYR A 554 27.24 8.51 -2.16
C TYR A 554 26.77 9.26 -3.41
N LEU A 555 26.10 8.56 -4.34
CA LEU A 555 25.52 9.17 -5.55
C LEU A 555 24.48 10.23 -5.20
N LEU A 556 23.59 9.94 -4.25
CA LEU A 556 22.57 10.88 -3.80
C LEU A 556 23.21 12.13 -3.18
N THR A 557 24.27 11.98 -2.37
CA THR A 557 24.99 13.17 -1.85
C THR A 557 25.64 13.98 -2.98
N ALA A 558 26.30 13.33 -3.93
CA ALA A 558 26.91 14.02 -5.09
C ALA A 558 25.85 14.72 -5.96
N LEU A 559 24.75 14.03 -6.26
CA LEU A 559 23.66 14.53 -7.09
C LEU A 559 22.98 15.75 -6.46
N ALA A 560 22.73 15.74 -5.15
CA ALA A 560 22.17 16.88 -4.43
C ALA A 560 23.02 18.15 -4.57
N ARG A 561 24.36 18.00 -4.57
CA ARG A 561 25.30 19.11 -4.76
C ARG A 561 25.36 19.54 -6.22
N ASP A 562 25.56 18.60 -7.14
CA ASP A 562 25.77 18.87 -8.56
C ASP A 562 24.54 19.48 -9.24
N ARG A 563 23.33 19.07 -8.81
CA ARG A 563 22.05 19.64 -9.26
C ARG A 563 21.71 20.96 -8.54
N GLY A 564 22.51 21.38 -7.55
CA GLY A 564 22.33 22.62 -6.80
C GLY A 564 21.16 22.59 -5.79
N TRP A 565 20.61 21.43 -5.47
CA TRP A 565 19.53 21.31 -4.48
C TRP A 565 20.03 21.53 -3.05
N ALA A 566 21.24 21.06 -2.75
CA ALA A 566 21.92 21.28 -1.48
C ALA A 566 23.43 21.44 -1.72
N PRO A 567 23.91 22.63 -2.16
CA PRO A 567 25.31 22.84 -2.54
C PRO A 567 26.30 22.64 -1.37
N ASP A 568 25.83 22.91 -0.15
CA ASP A 568 26.60 22.82 1.10
C ASP A 568 26.51 21.45 1.77
N LEU A 569 25.81 20.48 1.17
CA LEU A 569 25.72 19.12 1.71
C LEU A 569 27.13 18.50 1.75
N PRO A 570 27.63 18.04 2.91
CA PRO A 570 28.98 17.51 3.00
C PRO A 570 29.08 16.19 2.24
N LEU A 571 30.08 16.06 1.35
CA LEU A 571 30.36 14.77 0.73
C LEU A 571 30.86 13.77 1.78
N PRO A 572 30.43 12.50 1.73
CA PRO A 572 30.89 11.50 2.67
C PRO A 572 32.39 11.29 2.51
N THR A 573 33.12 11.20 3.63
CA THR A 573 34.55 10.90 3.60
C THR A 573 34.74 9.41 3.39
N VAL A 574 35.27 9.03 2.23
CA VAL A 574 35.56 7.63 1.89
C VAL A 574 37.07 7.36 1.98
N ALA A 575 37.43 6.14 2.36
CA ALA A 575 38.83 5.75 2.59
C ALA A 575 39.72 5.80 1.33
N ASP A 576 39.13 5.53 0.16
CA ASP A 576 39.78 5.54 -1.16
C ASP A 576 38.70 5.81 -2.22
N SER A 577 39.05 6.45 -3.34
CA SER A 577 38.20 6.70 -4.51
C SER A 577 37.42 5.50 -5.06
N ARG A 578 37.88 4.27 -4.79
CA ARG A 578 37.23 3.00 -5.16
C ARG A 578 36.11 2.59 -4.20
N TYR A 579 35.96 3.30 -3.09
CA TYR A 579 34.93 3.07 -2.09
C TYR A 579 33.86 4.17 -2.21
N GLY A 580 32.62 3.78 -1.96
CA GLY A 580 31.50 4.67 -1.66
C GLY A 580 31.11 4.57 -0.19
N VAL A 581 29.94 5.12 0.14
CA VAL A 581 29.26 4.83 1.40
C VAL A 581 28.73 3.39 1.34
N PRO A 582 28.90 2.58 2.40
CA PRO A 582 28.40 1.20 2.40
C PRO A 582 26.89 1.13 2.09
N ASN A 583 26.49 0.18 1.25
CA ASN A 583 25.11 -0.18 1.03
C ASN A 583 24.50 -0.69 2.34
N ALA A 584 23.47 0.00 2.85
CA ALA A 584 22.90 -0.32 4.16
C ALA A 584 22.36 -1.75 4.22
N GLY A 585 21.69 -2.23 3.17
CA GLY A 585 21.16 -3.60 3.12
C GLY A 585 22.26 -4.67 3.12
N ALA A 586 23.30 -4.48 2.32
CA ALA A 586 24.44 -5.41 2.29
C ALA A 586 25.21 -5.41 3.63
N TRP A 587 25.45 -4.23 4.20
CA TRP A 587 26.09 -4.09 5.50
C TRP A 587 25.26 -4.72 6.61
N LEU A 588 23.94 -4.55 6.59
CA LEU A 588 23.02 -5.18 7.55
C LEU A 588 23.10 -6.70 7.48
N ALA A 589 22.99 -7.29 6.29
CA ALA A 589 23.08 -8.74 6.13
C ALA A 589 24.41 -9.29 6.64
N ALA A 590 25.52 -8.64 6.26
CA ALA A 590 26.85 -9.08 6.65
C ALA A 590 27.12 -8.93 8.15
N SER A 591 26.74 -7.78 8.73
CA SER A 591 26.90 -7.52 10.16
C SER A 591 26.03 -8.44 11.00
N ARG A 592 24.82 -8.77 10.51
CA ARG A 592 23.96 -9.74 11.16
C ARG A 592 24.56 -11.14 11.15
N ALA A 593 25.03 -11.62 9.99
CA ALA A 593 25.71 -12.91 9.89
C ALA A 593 26.95 -12.98 10.81
N TYR A 594 27.71 -11.88 10.89
CA TYR A 594 28.86 -11.76 11.78
C TYR A 594 28.47 -11.89 13.25
N VAL A 595 27.44 -11.17 13.70
CA VAL A 595 26.93 -11.25 15.08
C VAL A 595 26.43 -12.65 15.40
N GLY A 596 25.57 -13.21 14.55
CA GLY A 596 25.00 -14.54 14.77
C GLY A 596 26.07 -15.62 14.91
N MET A 597 27.06 -15.63 14.00
CA MET A 597 28.16 -16.59 14.05
C MET A 597 29.03 -16.42 15.31
N THR A 598 29.23 -15.18 15.74
CA THR A 598 30.00 -14.84 16.94
C THR A 598 29.29 -15.32 18.22
N HIS A 599 27.97 -15.12 18.31
CA HIS A 599 27.16 -15.60 19.43
C HIS A 599 27.03 -17.12 19.50
N GLN A 600 26.83 -17.79 18.36
CA GLN A 600 26.71 -19.24 18.33
C GLN A 600 28.01 -19.96 18.74
N ASN A 601 29.14 -19.24 18.77
CA ASN A 601 30.47 -19.80 18.95
C ASN A 601 31.35 -18.94 19.85
N GLU A 602 30.83 -18.50 21.01
CA GLU A 602 31.48 -17.51 21.89
C GLU A 602 32.91 -17.91 22.30
N ALA A 603 33.14 -19.19 22.61
CA ALA A 603 34.45 -19.70 22.98
C ALA A 603 35.51 -19.52 21.86
N MET A 604 35.11 -19.67 20.59
CA MET A 604 36.00 -19.43 19.45
C MET A 604 36.14 -17.93 19.14
N ALA A 605 35.11 -17.14 19.43
CA ALA A 605 35.10 -15.69 19.20
C ALA A 605 36.01 -14.89 20.15
N ALA A 606 36.29 -15.41 21.34
CA ALA A 606 37.13 -14.76 22.36
C ALA A 606 38.57 -14.45 21.89
N GLY A 607 39.05 -15.09 20.82
CA GLY A 607 40.44 -15.00 20.35
C GLY A 607 40.80 -13.92 19.33
N GLY A 608 39.87 -13.12 18.77
CA GLY A 608 40.25 -12.24 17.64
C GLY A 608 39.23 -11.27 17.01
N THR A 609 38.21 -10.79 17.74
CA THR A 609 37.04 -10.10 17.14
C THR A 609 36.94 -8.59 17.39
N VAL A 610 37.65 -8.02 18.40
CA VAL A 610 37.49 -6.61 18.84
C VAL A 610 37.58 -5.60 17.67
N GLN A 611 38.65 -5.68 16.87
CA GLN A 611 38.89 -4.71 15.82
C GLN A 611 37.86 -4.84 14.69
N ARG A 612 37.49 -6.08 14.34
CA ARG A 612 36.47 -6.35 13.31
C ARG A 612 35.12 -5.78 13.70
N THR A 613 34.72 -5.94 14.96
CA THR A 613 33.50 -5.32 15.50
C THR A 613 33.55 -3.79 15.38
N ARG A 614 34.66 -3.16 15.80
CA ARG A 614 34.81 -1.70 15.73
C ARG A 614 34.76 -1.18 14.30
N ASP A 615 35.39 -1.89 13.35
CA ASP A 615 35.40 -1.52 11.94
C ASP A 615 33.98 -1.63 11.34
N LEU A 616 33.23 -2.70 11.64
CA LEU A 616 31.83 -2.84 11.23
C LEU A 616 30.94 -1.75 11.83
N GLN A 617 31.11 -1.43 13.11
CA GLN A 617 30.41 -0.30 13.75
C GLN A 617 30.76 1.03 13.08
N SER A 618 32.01 1.24 12.70
CA SER A 618 32.44 2.45 11.98
C SER A 618 31.74 2.57 10.63
N ARG A 619 31.62 1.47 9.87
CA ARG A 619 30.85 1.44 8.60
C ARG A 619 29.37 1.71 8.81
N GLY A 620 28.76 1.17 9.86
CA GLY A 620 27.38 1.49 10.23
C GLY A 620 27.21 2.99 10.55
N ARG A 621 28.15 3.59 11.28
CA ARG A 621 28.12 5.04 11.59
C ARG A 621 28.30 5.90 10.34
N GLU A 622 29.08 5.46 9.35
CA GLU A 622 29.23 6.13 8.06
C GLU A 622 27.88 6.20 7.32
N ILE A 623 27.13 5.09 7.29
CA ILE A 623 25.77 5.03 6.76
C ILE A 623 24.86 6.03 7.49
N LEU A 624 24.83 5.97 8.84
CA LEU A 624 23.97 6.83 9.66
C LEU A 624 24.30 8.31 9.51
N THR A 625 25.58 8.66 9.45
CA THR A 625 26.03 10.05 9.28
C THR A 625 25.57 10.59 7.93
N THR A 626 25.72 9.80 6.86
CA THR A 626 25.28 10.18 5.52
C THR A 626 23.76 10.31 5.46
N SER A 627 23.02 9.32 5.98
CA SER A 627 21.55 9.33 6.08
C SER A 627 21.03 10.58 6.81
N ARG A 628 21.57 10.87 8.00
CA ARG A 628 21.20 12.06 8.80
C ARG A 628 21.51 13.38 8.12
N SER A 629 22.52 13.43 7.24
CA SER A 629 22.86 14.66 6.52
C SER A 629 21.75 15.11 5.56
N PHE A 630 20.96 14.18 5.01
CA PHE A 630 19.88 14.51 4.08
C PHE A 630 18.71 15.23 4.77
N SER A 631 18.39 14.87 6.02
CA SER A 631 17.30 15.45 6.80
C SER A 631 17.72 16.52 7.81
N ALA A 632 19.02 16.77 7.96
CA ALA A 632 19.53 17.75 8.90
C ALA A 632 18.88 19.13 8.66
N PRO A 633 18.20 19.72 9.66
CA PRO A 633 17.57 21.03 9.52
C PRO A 633 18.62 22.13 9.39
N VAL A 634 18.31 23.18 8.61
CA VAL A 634 19.18 24.35 8.43
C VAL A 634 18.47 25.56 9.02
N ASN A 635 19.07 26.20 10.03
CA ASN A 635 18.48 27.33 10.76
C ASN A 635 17.07 27.06 11.32
N GLY A 636 16.80 25.82 11.75
CA GLY A 636 15.47 25.39 12.24
C GLY A 636 14.41 25.17 11.15
N GLY A 637 14.75 25.36 9.87
CA GLY A 637 13.89 25.09 8.73
C GLY A 637 14.19 23.77 8.03
N THR A 638 13.32 23.36 7.11
CA THR A 638 13.53 22.20 6.24
C THR A 638 14.87 22.27 5.51
N ASN A 639 15.54 21.11 5.38
CA ASN A 639 16.75 20.99 4.58
C ASN A 639 16.51 21.50 3.13
N PRO A 640 17.37 22.39 2.60
CA PRO A 640 17.22 22.94 1.25
C PRO A 640 17.03 21.90 0.14
N LEU A 641 17.57 20.70 0.33
CA LEU A 641 17.37 19.55 -0.55
C LEU A 641 15.89 19.33 -0.88
N TYR A 642 15.04 19.14 0.14
CA TYR A 642 13.64 18.82 -0.06
C TYR A 642 12.85 20.02 -0.59
N THR A 643 13.17 21.23 -0.13
CA THR A 643 12.53 22.45 -0.65
C THR A 643 12.80 22.64 -2.14
N ASN A 644 14.06 22.50 -2.56
CA ASN A 644 14.46 22.69 -3.95
C ASN A 644 14.00 21.54 -4.85
N LEU A 645 13.98 20.31 -4.34
CA LEU A 645 13.48 19.15 -5.07
C LEU A 645 11.96 19.22 -5.25
N LEU A 646 11.20 19.67 -4.25
CA LEU A 646 9.76 19.95 -4.39
C LEU A 646 9.47 21.09 -5.37
N ASN A 647 10.30 22.12 -5.39
CA ASN A 647 10.19 23.18 -6.39
C ASN A 647 10.47 22.67 -7.80
N THR A 648 11.46 21.78 -7.95
CA THR A 648 11.75 21.08 -9.22
C THR A 648 10.55 20.23 -9.65
N TYR A 649 9.96 19.47 -8.73
CA TYR A 649 8.77 18.65 -9.00
C TYR A 649 7.59 19.50 -9.49
N ARG A 650 7.33 20.64 -8.82
CA ARG A 650 6.27 21.58 -9.23
C ARG A 650 6.54 22.18 -10.62
N ALA A 651 7.79 22.48 -10.93
CA ALA A 651 8.19 22.98 -12.24
C ALA A 651 8.00 21.92 -13.33
N ASP A 652 8.39 20.67 -13.08
CA ASP A 652 8.19 19.55 -14.00
C ASP A 652 6.70 19.24 -14.20
N LEU A 653 5.88 19.31 -13.15
CA LEU A 653 4.43 19.13 -13.24
C LEU A 653 3.80 20.25 -14.09
N ASN A 654 4.23 21.50 -13.90
CA ASN A 654 3.81 22.61 -14.76
C ASN A 654 4.23 22.41 -16.22
N ALA A 655 5.43 21.88 -16.46
CA ALA A 655 5.90 21.56 -17.79
C ALA A 655 5.02 20.49 -18.47
N VAL A 656 4.66 19.43 -17.76
CA VAL A 656 3.70 18.41 -18.23
C VAL A 656 2.35 19.06 -18.54
N ASN A 657 1.81 19.85 -17.60
CA ASN A 657 0.51 20.53 -17.78
C ASN A 657 0.50 21.47 -19.00
N ALA A 658 1.60 22.17 -19.27
CA ALA A 658 1.74 23.05 -20.43
C ALA A 658 1.75 22.28 -21.75
N GLU A 659 2.41 21.11 -21.82
CA GLU A 659 2.38 20.30 -23.05
C GLU A 659 1.03 19.63 -23.27
N VAL A 660 0.36 19.19 -22.19
CA VAL A 660 -1.03 18.71 -22.26
C VAL A 660 -1.95 19.83 -22.77
N ALA A 661 -1.79 21.07 -22.31
CA ALA A 661 -2.51 22.23 -22.84
C ALA A 661 -2.19 22.48 -24.32
N ALA A 662 -0.94 22.27 -24.75
CA ALA A 662 -0.55 22.39 -26.15
C ALA A 662 -1.23 21.33 -27.04
N ILE A 663 -1.36 20.09 -26.56
CA ILE A 663 -2.14 19.04 -27.24
C ILE A 663 -3.60 19.48 -27.39
N ARG A 664 -4.22 20.04 -26.34
CA ARG A 664 -5.58 20.60 -26.42
C ARG A 664 -5.66 21.69 -27.48
N GLY A 665 -4.68 22.58 -27.54
CA GLY A 665 -4.56 23.60 -28.58
C GLY A 665 -4.54 23.01 -29.98
N ARG A 666 -3.70 21.99 -30.23
CA ARG A 666 -3.61 21.28 -31.53
C ARG A 666 -4.95 20.66 -31.93
N VAL A 667 -5.63 19.99 -31.00
CA VAL A 667 -6.96 19.39 -31.25
C VAL A 667 -8.05 20.45 -31.46
N GLY A 668 -7.91 21.62 -30.82
CA GLY A 668 -8.78 22.80 -30.96
C GLY A 668 -8.42 23.72 -32.14
N MET A 669 -7.73 23.23 -33.19
CA MET A 669 -7.24 24.03 -34.33
C MET A 669 -6.39 25.23 -33.89
N ASP A 670 -5.30 24.97 -33.19
CA ASP A 670 -4.39 25.97 -32.61
C ASP A 670 -5.12 26.94 -31.66
N GLY A 671 -6.08 26.40 -30.89
CA GLY A 671 -6.86 27.15 -29.91
C GLY A 671 -7.97 28.03 -30.49
N ARG A 672 -8.34 27.86 -31.77
CA ARG A 672 -9.47 28.59 -32.37
C ARG A 672 -10.84 28.18 -31.81
N TYR A 673 -10.94 27.01 -31.19
CA TYR A 673 -12.10 26.60 -30.40
C TYR A 673 -11.67 25.68 -29.25
N ASP A 674 -12.56 25.51 -28.27
CA ASP A 674 -12.34 24.64 -27.12
C ASP A 674 -13.06 23.29 -27.30
N PRO A 675 -12.32 22.16 -27.39
CA PRO A 675 -12.91 20.82 -27.39
C PRO A 675 -13.77 20.51 -26.16
N PHE A 676 -13.50 21.18 -25.02
CA PHE A 676 -14.24 21.04 -23.77
C PHE A 676 -15.25 22.18 -23.54
N GLY A 677 -15.40 23.08 -24.51
CA GLY A 677 -16.37 24.17 -24.47
C GLY A 677 -17.80 23.70 -24.73
N VAL A 678 -18.73 24.64 -24.63
CA VAL A 678 -20.14 24.44 -24.98
C VAL A 678 -20.36 24.54 -26.50
N ALA A 679 -21.43 23.94 -27.02
CA ALA A 679 -21.70 23.94 -28.46
C ALA A 679 -21.95 25.35 -29.06
N HIS A 680 -22.41 26.31 -28.25
CA HIS A 680 -22.62 27.71 -28.67
C HIS A 680 -21.39 28.61 -28.48
N GLN A 681 -20.22 28.03 -28.19
CA GLN A 681 -18.95 28.75 -28.10
C GLN A 681 -18.66 29.58 -29.36
N ALA A 682 -17.78 30.57 -29.25
CA ALA A 682 -17.33 31.35 -30.40
C ALA A 682 -16.76 30.39 -31.48
N PRO A 683 -17.25 30.43 -32.72
CA PRO A 683 -16.85 29.46 -33.73
C PRO A 683 -15.47 29.82 -34.30
N PRO A 684 -14.66 28.81 -34.68
CA PRO A 684 -13.31 29.02 -35.24
C PRO A 684 -13.32 29.64 -36.65
N GLY A 685 -14.49 29.70 -37.27
CA GLY A 685 -14.76 30.25 -38.59
C GLY A 685 -16.26 30.42 -38.79
N ARG A 686 -16.66 31.18 -39.81
CA ARG A 686 -18.07 31.44 -40.15
C ARG A 686 -18.42 30.80 -41.48
N VAL A 687 -19.70 30.51 -41.65
CA VAL A 687 -20.27 30.13 -42.95
C VAL A 687 -20.24 31.38 -43.82
N THR A 688 -19.56 31.31 -44.96
CA THR A 688 -19.37 32.46 -45.85
C THR A 688 -20.35 32.40 -47.03
N THR A 689 -20.53 33.54 -47.70
CA THR A 689 -21.25 33.61 -48.99
C THR A 689 -20.61 32.77 -50.08
N ALA A 690 -19.30 32.54 -50.03
CA ALA A 690 -18.63 31.62 -50.95
C ALA A 690 -19.11 30.17 -50.79
N ALA A 691 -19.53 29.79 -49.57
CA ALA A 691 -20.13 28.49 -49.30
C ALA A 691 -21.60 28.40 -49.70
N VAL A 692 -22.27 29.54 -49.94
CA VAL A 692 -23.68 29.63 -50.38
C VAL A 692 -23.78 30.63 -51.55
N PRO A 693 -23.28 30.25 -52.74
CA PRO A 693 -23.02 31.21 -53.82
C PRO A 693 -24.29 31.75 -54.48
N THR A 694 -25.42 31.05 -54.37
CA THR A 694 -26.67 31.42 -55.05
C THR A 694 -27.89 31.22 -54.16
N THR A 695 -28.82 32.18 -54.21
CA THR A 695 -30.17 32.07 -53.64
C THR A 695 -31.16 31.86 -54.78
N THR A 696 -31.97 30.80 -54.74
CA THR A 696 -33.00 30.50 -55.74
C THR A 696 -34.39 30.43 -55.10
N SER A 697 -35.44 30.31 -55.92
CA SER A 697 -36.76 29.96 -55.39
C SER A 697 -36.72 28.59 -54.69
N CYS A 698 -37.39 28.43 -53.54
CA CYS A 698 -37.37 27.21 -52.73
C CYS A 698 -38.00 25.96 -53.42
N GLY A 699 -38.53 26.09 -54.65
CA GLY A 699 -39.17 25.00 -55.38
C GLY A 699 -39.11 25.05 -56.92
N ALA A 700 -38.35 25.98 -57.53
CA ALA A 700 -38.30 26.13 -58.99
C ALA A 700 -36.87 26.05 -59.54
N THR A 701 -36.64 25.14 -60.50
CA THR A 701 -35.44 25.11 -61.35
C THR A 701 -35.54 26.24 -62.37
N GLY A 702 -35.12 27.46 -61.98
CA GLY A 702 -35.03 28.59 -62.91
C GLY A 702 -35.25 30.00 -62.34
N GLY A 703 -35.34 30.19 -61.02
CA GLY A 703 -35.42 31.53 -60.41
C GLY A 703 -34.06 32.24 -60.40
N GLY A 704 -34.03 33.53 -60.74
CA GLY A 704 -32.81 34.35 -60.76
C GLY A 704 -32.09 34.43 -59.41
N VAL A 705 -30.76 34.64 -59.47
CA VAL A 705 -29.86 34.60 -58.31
C VAL A 705 -29.89 35.94 -57.54
N VAL A 706 -30.08 35.87 -56.23
CA VAL A 706 -29.98 37.03 -55.32
C VAL A 706 -28.94 36.79 -54.21
N THR A 707 -28.23 37.83 -53.74
CA THR A 707 -27.09 37.71 -52.79
C THR A 707 -27.55 37.56 -51.33
N ALA A 708 -27.02 36.56 -50.61
CA ALA A 708 -27.45 36.13 -49.26
C ALA A 708 -26.60 36.61 -48.06
N ALA A 709 -25.64 37.52 -48.24
CA ALA A 709 -24.55 37.75 -47.27
C ALA A 709 -24.97 38.02 -45.81
N PRO A 710 -25.84 39.00 -45.50
CA PRO A 710 -26.18 39.32 -44.12
C PRO A 710 -27.13 38.30 -43.45
N LEU A 711 -27.70 37.35 -44.21
CA LEU A 711 -28.61 36.34 -43.66
C LEU A 711 -27.85 35.21 -42.92
N LEU A 712 -26.58 35.00 -43.29
CA LEU A 712 -25.72 33.95 -42.75
C LEU A 712 -25.01 34.40 -41.45
N ASP A 713 -24.70 35.68 -41.30
CA ASP A 713 -23.88 36.21 -40.18
C ASP A 713 -24.53 36.14 -38.80
N GLY A 714 -25.86 36.09 -38.75
CA GLY A 714 -26.60 35.99 -37.50
C GLY A 714 -26.94 34.57 -37.07
N MET A 715 -26.55 33.53 -37.82
CA MET A 715 -26.89 32.14 -37.47
C MET A 715 -26.30 31.76 -36.11
N PRO A 716 -26.95 30.85 -35.36
CA PRO A 716 -26.39 30.33 -34.12
C PRO A 716 -24.98 29.74 -34.31
N ASN A 717 -24.10 29.98 -33.33
CA ASN A 717 -22.69 29.60 -33.40
C ASN A 717 -22.47 28.11 -33.66
N GLN A 718 -23.36 27.22 -33.17
CA GLN A 718 -23.26 25.78 -33.37
C GLN A 718 -23.25 25.38 -34.86
N PHE A 719 -23.95 26.12 -35.73
CA PHE A 719 -23.89 25.87 -37.18
C PHE A 719 -22.53 26.24 -37.78
N HIS A 720 -21.98 27.39 -37.37
CA HIS A 720 -20.67 27.85 -37.81
C HIS A 720 -19.54 26.92 -37.32
N THR A 721 -19.64 26.47 -36.07
CA THR A 721 -18.70 25.51 -35.48
C THR A 721 -18.75 24.17 -36.22
N ALA A 722 -19.94 23.59 -36.40
CA ALA A 722 -20.11 22.33 -37.12
C ALA A 722 -19.60 22.42 -38.57
N PHE A 723 -19.90 23.52 -39.27
CA PHE A 723 -19.40 23.76 -40.62
C PHE A 723 -17.87 23.79 -40.71
N THR A 724 -17.22 24.44 -39.75
CA THR A 724 -15.77 24.65 -39.79
C THR A 724 -15.00 23.41 -39.31
N VAL A 725 -15.50 22.74 -38.27
CA VAL A 725 -14.78 21.69 -37.54
C VAL A 725 -15.02 20.29 -38.10
N LEU A 726 -16.20 19.99 -38.66
CA LEU A 726 -16.48 18.65 -39.18
C LEU A 726 -15.66 18.34 -40.43
N PRO A 727 -15.28 17.07 -40.67
CA PRO A 727 -14.75 16.62 -41.94
C PRO A 727 -15.73 16.89 -43.08
N GLU A 728 -15.22 17.11 -44.30
CA GLU A 728 -16.02 17.54 -45.45
C GLU A 728 -17.27 16.68 -45.71
N HIS A 729 -17.14 15.35 -45.60
CA HIS A 729 -18.26 14.41 -45.80
C HIS A 729 -19.32 14.45 -44.69
N LEU A 730 -19.01 15.06 -43.53
CA LEU A 730 -19.93 15.24 -42.40
C LEU A 730 -20.42 16.68 -42.23
N ARG A 731 -19.87 17.64 -42.99
CA ARG A 731 -20.23 19.05 -42.84
C ARG A 731 -21.70 19.29 -43.22
N PRO A 732 -22.43 20.11 -42.45
CA PRO A 732 -23.73 20.59 -42.88
C PRO A 732 -23.58 21.44 -44.14
N LYS A 733 -24.50 21.26 -45.08
CA LYS A 733 -24.66 22.13 -46.24
C LYS A 733 -25.67 23.22 -45.90
N PHE A 734 -25.42 24.41 -46.42
CA PHE A 734 -26.31 25.56 -46.25
C PHE A 734 -26.84 26.01 -47.61
N ALA A 735 -28.10 26.41 -47.64
CA ALA A 735 -28.72 27.03 -48.79
C ALA A 735 -29.57 28.19 -48.31
N VAL A 736 -29.63 29.24 -49.11
CA VAL A 736 -30.64 30.29 -48.94
C VAL A 736 -31.61 30.15 -50.10
N CYS A 737 -32.91 30.20 -49.81
CA CYS A 737 -33.93 30.21 -50.85
C CYS A 737 -35.05 31.19 -50.49
N TYR A 738 -35.81 31.62 -51.49
CA TYR A 738 -36.97 32.49 -51.28
C TYR A 738 -38.27 31.86 -51.80
N GLN A 739 -39.39 32.26 -51.21
CA GLN A 739 -40.74 32.00 -51.71
C GLN A 739 -41.44 33.33 -51.86
N ALA A 740 -42.18 33.51 -52.95
CA ALA A 740 -42.93 34.73 -53.18
C ALA A 740 -44.33 34.39 -53.69
N HIS A 741 -45.32 35.15 -53.23
CA HIS A 741 -46.67 35.10 -53.77
C HIS A 741 -47.27 36.49 -53.78
N PHE A 742 -48.17 36.72 -54.73
CA PHE A 742 -48.98 37.93 -54.74
C PHE A 742 -50.14 37.79 -53.74
N PHE A 743 -50.45 38.88 -53.06
CA PHE A 743 -51.60 39.02 -52.18
C PHE A 743 -52.16 40.45 -52.33
N ASN A 744 -53.35 40.71 -51.77
CA ASN A 744 -54.06 42.00 -51.94
C ASN A 744 -54.14 42.42 -53.42
N ILE A 745 -54.69 41.54 -54.26
CA ILE A 745 -54.80 41.78 -55.71
C ILE A 745 -55.99 42.70 -55.97
N ASP A 746 -55.71 43.88 -56.49
CA ASP A 746 -56.69 44.88 -56.91
C ASP A 746 -56.82 44.88 -58.43
N VAL A 747 -58.05 44.71 -58.92
CA VAL A 747 -58.36 44.79 -60.35
C VAL A 747 -58.71 46.23 -60.70
N TYR A 748 -58.08 46.78 -61.73
CA TYR A 748 -58.45 48.07 -62.31
C TYR A 748 -58.94 47.88 -63.74
N ASP A 749 -59.98 48.62 -64.11
CA ASP A 749 -60.51 48.63 -65.47
C ASP A 749 -60.66 50.08 -65.95
N GLY A 750 -59.81 50.47 -66.89
CA GLY A 750 -59.70 51.82 -67.39
C GLY A 750 -59.87 51.90 -68.91
N ARG A 751 -60.25 53.08 -69.42
CA ARG A 751 -60.48 53.33 -70.86
C ARG A 751 -59.31 52.98 -71.79
N VAL A 752 -58.08 52.90 -71.28
CA VAL A 752 -56.86 52.64 -72.07
C VAL A 752 -56.24 51.28 -71.71
N GLU A 753 -56.35 50.87 -70.46
CA GLU A 753 -55.72 49.68 -69.90
C GLU A 753 -56.57 49.14 -68.76
N SER A 754 -56.72 47.83 -68.70
CA SER A 754 -57.25 47.07 -67.56
C SER A 754 -56.20 46.07 -67.08
N GLY A 755 -56.28 45.66 -65.82
CA GLY A 755 -55.28 44.74 -65.27
C GLY A 755 -55.39 44.58 -63.76
N GLU A 756 -54.33 44.04 -63.18
CA GLU A 756 -54.21 43.79 -61.75
C GLU A 756 -52.98 44.49 -61.17
N THR A 757 -53.13 45.09 -60.00
CA THR A 757 -52.04 45.46 -59.10
C THR A 757 -52.03 44.52 -57.90
N ALA A 758 -50.87 44.27 -57.30
CA ALA A 758 -50.78 43.44 -56.10
C ALA A 758 -49.69 43.92 -55.14
N GLU A 759 -49.75 43.39 -53.93
CA GLU A 759 -48.61 43.33 -53.02
C GLU A 759 -47.90 41.98 -53.17
N ILE A 760 -46.61 41.96 -52.90
CA ILE A 760 -45.78 40.76 -52.91
C ILE A 760 -45.31 40.45 -51.51
N ASP A 761 -45.53 39.20 -51.10
CA ASP A 761 -45.02 38.67 -49.86
C ASP A 761 -43.85 37.74 -50.14
N VAL A 762 -42.69 38.11 -49.63
CA VAL A 762 -41.41 37.41 -49.87
C VAL A 762 -40.94 36.80 -48.56
N THR A 763 -40.87 35.47 -48.52
CA THR A 763 -40.25 34.73 -47.41
C THR A 763 -38.89 34.22 -47.83
N VAL A 764 -37.83 34.71 -47.21
CA VAL A 764 -36.47 34.17 -47.38
C VAL A 764 -36.17 33.20 -46.26
N ARG A 765 -35.63 32.03 -46.61
CA ARG A 765 -35.31 30.93 -45.69
C ARG A 765 -33.83 30.60 -45.80
N VAL A 766 -33.14 30.58 -44.67
CA VAL A 766 -31.83 29.93 -44.55
C VAL A 766 -32.10 28.50 -44.13
N ARG A 767 -31.59 27.55 -44.91
CA ARG A 767 -31.82 26.12 -44.71
C ARG A 767 -30.51 25.40 -44.47
N VAL A 768 -30.56 24.36 -43.65
CA VAL A 768 -29.45 23.45 -43.38
C VAL A 768 -29.83 22.05 -43.84
N GLN A 769 -28.86 21.34 -44.40
CA GLN A 769 -28.95 19.92 -44.66
C GLN A 769 -27.74 19.23 -44.04
N TRP A 770 -28.00 18.36 -43.07
CA TRP A 770 -26.99 17.44 -42.56
C TRP A 770 -26.85 16.25 -43.53
N PRO A 771 -25.68 15.60 -43.59
CA PRO A 771 -25.49 14.41 -44.41
C PRO A 771 -26.55 13.34 -44.13
N GLY A 772 -27.25 12.88 -45.17
CA GLY A 772 -28.29 11.86 -45.05
C GLY A 772 -29.64 12.35 -44.53
N GLU A 773 -29.80 13.66 -44.31
CA GLU A 773 -31.05 14.26 -43.83
C GLU A 773 -31.69 15.20 -44.87
N ASP A 774 -32.96 15.54 -44.65
CA ASP A 774 -33.69 16.52 -45.47
C ASP A 774 -33.35 17.97 -45.08
N TRP A 775 -33.60 18.89 -46.02
CA TRP A 775 -33.44 20.33 -45.79
C TRP A 775 -34.42 20.85 -44.73
N ARG A 776 -33.88 21.46 -43.68
CA ARG A 776 -34.64 22.09 -42.59
C ARG A 776 -34.36 23.58 -42.51
N ASP A 777 -35.35 24.36 -42.11
CA ASP A 777 -35.21 25.80 -41.96
C ASP A 777 -34.44 26.10 -40.67
N VAL A 778 -33.40 26.93 -40.77
CA VAL A 778 -32.61 27.45 -39.64
C VAL A 778 -33.24 28.74 -39.15
N ARG A 779 -33.63 29.60 -40.10
CA ARG A 779 -34.28 30.89 -39.88
C ARG A 779 -35.00 31.33 -41.12
N SER A 780 -36.02 32.16 -40.95
CA SER A 780 -36.77 32.76 -42.04
C SER A 780 -37.10 34.21 -41.75
N ALA A 781 -37.13 35.04 -42.79
CA ALA A 781 -37.67 36.40 -42.74
C ALA A 781 -38.76 36.54 -43.77
N ARG A 782 -39.80 37.28 -43.41
CA ARG A 782 -40.92 37.60 -44.28
C ARG A 782 -41.00 39.11 -44.42
N ALA A 783 -41.12 39.58 -45.65
CA ALA A 783 -41.31 40.98 -45.97
C ALA A 783 -42.44 41.13 -46.99
N SER A 784 -43.30 42.10 -46.77
CA SER A 784 -44.42 42.39 -47.66
C SER A 784 -44.27 43.80 -48.23
N LEU A 785 -44.40 43.93 -49.55
CA LEU A 785 -44.05 45.13 -50.31
C LEU A 785 -45.05 45.35 -51.46
N PRO A 786 -45.26 46.57 -51.95
CA PRO A 786 -46.01 46.79 -53.18
C PRO A 786 -45.31 46.11 -54.38
N ALA A 787 -46.01 45.23 -55.10
CA ALA A 787 -45.50 44.61 -56.34
C ALA A 787 -45.74 45.50 -57.57
N GLY A 788 -46.67 46.46 -57.45
CA GLY A 788 -47.12 47.31 -58.54
C GLY A 788 -48.06 46.56 -59.49
N LYS A 789 -47.97 46.85 -60.79
CA LYS A 789 -48.77 46.17 -61.83
C LYS A 789 -48.26 44.74 -62.05
N VAL A 790 -49.13 43.75 -61.87
CA VAL A 790 -48.79 42.31 -62.01
C VAL A 790 -49.38 41.67 -63.27
N SER A 791 -50.50 42.21 -63.76
CA SER A 791 -51.03 41.89 -65.09
C SER A 791 -51.65 43.13 -65.73
N TRP A 792 -51.61 43.23 -67.06
CA TRP A 792 -52.24 44.33 -67.79
C TRP A 792 -52.63 43.92 -69.20
N TYR A 793 -53.66 44.56 -69.73
CA TYR A 793 -54.14 44.49 -71.10
C TYR A 793 -54.45 45.90 -71.59
N ASN A 794 -53.79 46.32 -72.67
CA ASN A 794 -53.95 47.63 -73.24
C ASN A 794 -54.98 47.60 -74.39
N HIS A 795 -56.15 48.22 -74.17
CA HIS A 795 -57.28 48.18 -75.11
C HIS A 795 -56.99 48.88 -76.45
N LYS A 796 -55.99 49.76 -76.52
CA LYS A 796 -55.63 50.48 -77.76
C LYS A 796 -54.62 49.73 -78.63
N THR A 797 -53.74 48.96 -78.02
CA THR A 797 -52.62 48.29 -78.71
C THR A 797 -52.78 46.77 -78.79
N GLY A 798 -53.73 46.19 -78.04
CA GLY A 798 -53.94 44.74 -77.93
C GLY A 798 -52.83 44.01 -77.17
N HIS A 799 -51.85 44.72 -76.61
CA HIS A 799 -50.73 44.11 -75.88
C HIS A 799 -51.16 43.75 -74.46
N SER A 800 -50.82 42.54 -74.02
CA SER A 800 -50.90 42.11 -72.63
C SER A 800 -49.53 41.79 -72.06
N GLY A 801 -49.42 41.87 -70.75
CA GLY A 801 -48.26 41.39 -70.03
C GLY A 801 -48.65 40.87 -68.66
N ARG A 802 -47.81 39.97 -68.14
CA ARG A 802 -47.95 39.40 -66.80
C ARG A 802 -46.56 39.16 -66.23
N VAL A 803 -46.36 39.51 -64.98
CA VAL A 803 -45.13 39.19 -64.23
C VAL A 803 -45.42 38.13 -63.18
N THR A 804 -44.48 37.22 -62.94
CA THR A 804 -44.57 36.26 -61.84
C THR A 804 -44.01 36.87 -60.55
N PRO A 805 -44.39 36.34 -59.36
CA PRO A 805 -43.79 36.78 -58.10
C PRO A 805 -42.25 36.70 -58.11
N GLU A 806 -41.67 35.66 -58.71
CA GLU A 806 -40.22 35.48 -58.80
C GLU A 806 -39.56 36.56 -59.67
N GLN A 807 -40.20 36.95 -60.77
CA GLN A 807 -39.70 38.02 -61.63
C GLN A 807 -39.68 39.36 -60.90
N VAL A 808 -40.69 39.64 -60.06
CA VAL A 808 -40.73 40.83 -59.21
C VAL A 808 -39.61 40.79 -58.16
N VAL A 809 -39.39 39.66 -57.49
CA VAL A 809 -38.29 39.51 -56.51
C VAL A 809 -36.93 39.77 -57.15
N VAL A 810 -36.65 39.18 -58.32
CA VAL A 810 -35.36 39.34 -59.00
C VAL A 810 -35.17 40.78 -59.49
N ARG A 811 -36.21 41.38 -60.07
CA ARG A 811 -36.20 42.76 -60.56
C ARG A 811 -35.93 43.76 -59.43
N ASP A 812 -36.62 43.59 -58.30
CA ASP A 812 -36.65 44.57 -57.22
C ASP A 812 -35.75 44.20 -56.03
N TRP A 813 -34.92 43.17 -56.16
CA TRP A 813 -34.06 42.68 -55.08
C TRP A 813 -33.22 43.79 -54.48
N ASN A 814 -32.42 44.47 -55.32
CA ASN A 814 -31.51 45.52 -54.86
C ASN A 814 -32.18 46.87 -54.60
N SER A 815 -33.42 47.08 -55.10
CA SER A 815 -34.12 48.36 -54.99
C SER A 815 -35.08 48.45 -53.80
N GLY A 816 -35.42 47.33 -53.15
CA GLY A 816 -36.25 47.36 -51.94
C GLY A 816 -36.46 46.02 -51.24
N VAL A 817 -36.56 44.91 -51.98
CA VAL A 817 -36.89 43.59 -51.40
C VAL A 817 -35.81 43.14 -50.41
N ARG A 818 -34.54 43.23 -50.79
CA ARG A 818 -33.41 42.87 -49.93
C ARG A 818 -33.44 43.63 -48.60
N TYR A 819 -33.60 44.95 -48.69
CA TYR A 819 -33.60 45.81 -47.52
C TYR A 819 -34.77 45.52 -46.57
N ALA A 820 -35.95 45.24 -47.12
CA ALA A 820 -37.13 44.91 -46.34
C ALA A 820 -37.00 43.56 -45.64
N VAL A 821 -36.41 42.56 -46.30
CA VAL A 821 -36.11 41.25 -45.71
C VAL A 821 -35.06 41.38 -44.62
N GLU A 822 -33.98 42.13 -44.86
CA GLU A 822 -32.88 42.33 -43.90
C GLU A 822 -33.29 43.15 -42.66
N ARG A 823 -34.28 44.05 -42.79
CA ARG A 823 -34.89 44.77 -41.66
C ARG A 823 -35.95 43.95 -40.91
N GLY A 824 -36.50 42.91 -41.53
CA GLY A 824 -37.43 41.99 -40.87
C GLY A 824 -36.75 41.23 -39.73
N VAL A 825 -37.51 40.84 -38.71
CA VAL A 825 -36.99 39.95 -37.66
C VAL A 825 -36.72 38.58 -38.29
N LEU A 826 -35.49 38.07 -38.15
CA LEU A 826 -35.05 36.74 -38.59
C LEU A 826 -35.01 35.79 -37.38
N PRO A 827 -36.16 35.26 -36.88
CA PRO A 827 -36.14 34.32 -35.77
C PRO A 827 -35.44 33.01 -36.17
N ASN A 828 -34.68 32.45 -35.24
CA ASN A 828 -34.19 31.08 -35.37
C ASN A 828 -35.35 30.10 -35.17
N VAL A 829 -35.29 28.97 -35.86
CA VAL A 829 -36.18 27.84 -35.63
C VAL A 829 -35.60 27.03 -34.47
N ALA A 830 -36.20 27.16 -33.28
CA ALA A 830 -35.71 26.57 -32.03
C ALA A 830 -35.38 25.07 -32.16
N ALA A 831 -36.28 24.28 -32.75
CA ALA A 831 -36.06 22.84 -32.94
C ALA A 831 -34.83 22.52 -33.83
N THR A 832 -34.56 23.34 -34.85
CA THR A 832 -33.37 23.17 -35.71
C THR A 832 -32.09 23.58 -34.96
N GLU A 833 -32.20 24.60 -34.11
CA GLU A 833 -31.12 25.09 -33.26
C GLU A 833 -30.73 24.09 -32.15
N ASP A 834 -31.72 23.48 -31.48
CA ASP A 834 -31.51 22.43 -30.47
C ASP A 834 -30.84 21.19 -31.06
N ASP A 835 -31.29 20.76 -32.25
CA ASP A 835 -30.68 19.64 -32.95
C ASP A 835 -29.24 19.95 -33.39
N ALA A 836 -28.97 21.16 -33.88
CA ALA A 836 -27.60 21.59 -34.19
C ALA A 836 -26.71 21.66 -32.94
N TRP A 837 -27.28 22.07 -31.80
CA TRP A 837 -26.59 22.06 -30.51
C TRP A 837 -26.22 20.63 -30.09
N LEU A 838 -27.15 19.67 -30.22
CA LEU A 838 -26.88 18.25 -29.94
C LEU A 838 -25.79 17.70 -30.86
N LYS A 839 -25.91 17.88 -32.19
CA LYS A 839 -24.92 17.38 -33.16
C LYS A 839 -23.53 17.98 -32.94
N THR A 840 -23.46 19.26 -32.60
CA THR A 840 -22.19 19.94 -32.26
C THR A 840 -21.62 19.43 -30.95
N THR A 841 -22.47 19.13 -29.95
CA THR A 841 -22.04 18.50 -28.70
C THR A 841 -21.45 17.11 -28.93
N TRP A 842 -22.08 16.28 -29.77
CA TRP A 842 -21.55 14.96 -30.15
C TRP A 842 -20.24 15.05 -30.92
N MET A 843 -20.08 16.07 -31.77
CA MET A 843 -18.80 16.38 -32.41
C MET A 843 -17.73 16.76 -31.36
N LEU A 844 -18.04 17.61 -30.39
CA LEU A 844 -17.11 18.01 -29.33
C LEU A 844 -16.68 16.80 -28.48
N HIS A 845 -17.59 15.88 -28.14
CA HIS A 845 -17.21 14.62 -27.48
C HIS A 845 -16.25 13.78 -28.34
N GLY A 846 -16.45 13.73 -29.66
CA GLY A 846 -15.50 13.13 -30.59
C GLY A 846 -14.11 13.76 -30.50
N ARG A 847 -14.05 15.11 -30.45
CA ARG A 847 -12.80 15.86 -30.27
C ARG A 847 -12.16 15.64 -28.89
N GLN A 848 -12.95 15.47 -27.83
CA GLN A 848 -12.45 15.11 -26.50
C GLN A 848 -11.79 13.73 -26.49
N LYS A 849 -12.37 12.74 -27.19
CA LYS A 849 -11.72 11.44 -27.38
C LYS A 849 -10.39 11.58 -28.10
N GLU A 850 -10.35 12.34 -29.21
CA GLU A 850 -9.12 12.56 -29.97
C GLU A 850 -8.01 13.21 -29.14
N TYR A 851 -8.39 14.16 -28.29
CA TYR A 851 -7.50 14.77 -27.31
C TYR A 851 -6.91 13.75 -26.34
N TYR A 852 -7.74 12.98 -25.62
CA TYR A 852 -7.24 12.01 -24.66
C TYR A 852 -6.42 10.90 -25.34
N ARG A 853 -6.79 10.51 -26.56
CA ARG A 853 -6.00 9.57 -27.37
C ARG A 853 -4.60 10.13 -27.66
N SER A 854 -4.52 11.40 -28.05
CA SER A 854 -3.24 12.07 -28.33
C SER A 854 -2.37 12.17 -27.08
N VAL A 855 -2.97 12.56 -25.93
CA VAL A 855 -2.27 12.61 -24.64
C VAL A 855 -1.73 11.23 -24.24
N VAL A 856 -2.55 10.17 -24.33
CA VAL A 856 -2.14 8.80 -24.00
C VAL A 856 -1.02 8.32 -24.94
N ALA A 857 -1.14 8.55 -26.24
CA ALA A 857 -0.13 8.16 -27.22
C ALA A 857 1.20 8.89 -26.97
N ASP A 858 1.15 10.20 -26.69
CA ASP A 858 2.34 10.99 -26.39
C ASP A 858 2.98 10.57 -25.06
N LEU A 859 2.19 10.28 -24.01
CA LEU A 859 2.71 9.73 -22.74
C LEU A 859 3.38 8.35 -22.91
N GLN A 860 2.87 7.50 -23.81
CA GLN A 860 3.45 6.18 -24.09
C GLN A 860 4.72 6.27 -24.95
N ASN A 861 4.90 7.36 -25.71
CA ASN A 861 6.05 7.57 -26.57
C ASN A 861 7.17 8.33 -25.82
N PRO A 862 8.29 7.68 -25.44
CA PRO A 862 9.37 8.34 -24.70
C PRO A 862 10.07 9.45 -25.50
N TYR A 863 9.90 9.49 -26.82
CA TYR A 863 10.48 10.51 -27.69
C TYR A 863 9.56 11.70 -27.94
N SER A 864 8.29 11.64 -27.53
CA SER A 864 7.39 12.80 -27.60
C SER A 864 7.83 13.87 -26.59
N GLU A 865 7.43 15.12 -26.81
CA GLU A 865 7.74 16.20 -25.86
C GLU A 865 7.07 15.96 -24.51
N LEU A 866 5.82 15.47 -24.52
CA LEU A 866 5.10 15.11 -23.30
C LEU A 866 5.77 13.94 -22.57
N GLY A 867 6.20 12.91 -23.31
CA GLY A 867 6.91 11.75 -22.77
C GLY A 867 8.23 12.14 -22.11
N ARG A 868 9.01 13.04 -22.72
CA ARG A 868 10.23 13.59 -22.11
C ARG A 868 9.95 14.41 -20.84
N ARG A 869 8.87 15.20 -20.83
CA ARG A 869 8.47 16.00 -19.65
C ARG A 869 7.97 15.11 -18.52
N ALA A 870 7.17 14.09 -18.84
CA ALA A 870 6.71 13.08 -17.90
C ALA A 870 7.90 12.31 -17.32
N ALA A 871 8.89 11.92 -18.14
CA ALA A 871 10.09 11.24 -17.65
C ALA A 871 10.90 12.08 -16.64
N ARG A 872 10.98 13.41 -16.82
CA ARG A 872 11.61 14.31 -15.84
C ARG A 872 10.81 14.40 -14.54
N LEU A 873 9.49 14.51 -14.64
CA LEU A 873 8.60 14.48 -13.47
C LEU A 873 8.77 13.17 -12.69
N ASP A 874 8.82 12.03 -13.39
CA ASP A 874 9.03 10.70 -12.83
C ASP A 874 10.40 10.59 -12.15
N GLU A 875 11.46 11.12 -12.77
CA GLU A 875 12.80 11.17 -12.17
C GLU A 875 12.80 11.99 -10.87
N THR A 876 12.18 13.17 -10.88
CA THR A 876 12.10 14.05 -9.71
C THR A 876 11.28 13.41 -8.58
N LEU A 877 10.18 12.72 -8.91
CA LEU A 877 9.38 11.96 -7.94
C LEU A 877 10.18 10.81 -7.33
N MET A 878 10.88 10.01 -8.16
CA MET A 878 11.75 8.94 -7.70
C MET A 878 12.85 9.48 -6.77
N LEU A 879 13.39 10.66 -7.05
CA LEU A 879 14.37 11.28 -6.17
C LEU A 879 13.77 11.76 -4.85
N LEU A 880 12.55 12.33 -4.86
CA LEU A 880 11.84 12.67 -3.62
C LEU A 880 11.65 11.43 -2.74
N GLN A 881 11.26 10.31 -3.37
CA GLN A 881 11.15 9.02 -2.69
C GLN A 881 12.49 8.57 -2.13
N ALA A 882 13.52 8.48 -2.97
CA ALA A 882 14.85 8.00 -2.57
C ALA A 882 15.44 8.82 -1.42
N TYR A 883 15.43 10.16 -1.51
CA TYR A 883 15.93 11.01 -0.42
C TYR A 883 15.07 10.92 0.84
N THR A 884 13.77 10.67 0.73
CA THR A 884 12.91 10.49 1.92
C THR A 884 13.17 9.15 2.59
N GLU A 885 13.35 8.07 1.83
CA GLU A 885 13.69 6.74 2.38
C GLU A 885 14.98 6.77 3.19
N VAL A 886 16.03 7.41 2.67
CA VAL A 886 17.33 7.44 3.35
C VAL A 886 17.49 8.60 4.32
N GLY A 887 16.74 9.69 4.14
CA GLY A 887 16.85 10.89 4.96
C GLY A 887 15.85 10.95 6.11
N PHE A 888 14.62 10.47 5.93
CA PHE A 888 13.54 10.50 6.93
C PHE A 888 12.98 9.09 7.28
N PRO A 889 13.81 8.05 7.49
CA PRO A 889 13.32 6.69 7.70
C PRO A 889 12.42 6.53 8.95
N LYS A 890 12.73 7.17 10.09
CA LYS A 890 11.89 7.09 11.30
C LYS A 890 10.60 7.88 11.13
N ALA A 891 10.70 9.07 10.54
CA ALA A 891 9.52 9.85 10.19
C ALA A 891 8.64 9.11 9.19
N LEU A 892 9.18 8.42 8.19
CA LEU A 892 8.39 7.65 7.22
C LEU A 892 7.58 6.51 7.86
N ARG A 893 8.09 5.92 8.95
CA ARG A 893 7.40 4.86 9.72
C ARG A 893 6.34 5.38 10.69
N SER A 894 6.55 6.58 11.22
CA SER A 894 5.68 7.17 12.25
C SER A 894 4.70 8.21 11.69
N ASN A 895 5.01 8.78 10.53
CA ASN A 895 4.23 9.78 9.81
C ASN A 895 3.69 9.18 8.51
N GLU A 896 2.52 8.63 8.68
CA GLU A 896 1.63 8.06 7.69
C GLU A 896 1.30 9.00 6.51
N ARG A 897 1.14 10.31 6.79
CA ARG A 897 0.87 11.31 5.74
C ARG A 897 2.08 11.50 4.83
N LEU A 898 3.29 11.50 5.40
CA LEU A 898 4.55 11.53 4.63
C LEU A 898 4.67 10.29 3.74
N GLY A 899 4.38 9.10 4.28
CA GLY A 899 4.37 7.85 3.52
C GLY A 899 3.31 7.83 2.41
N GLY A 900 2.07 8.21 2.71
CA GLY A 900 0.96 8.21 1.76
C GLY A 900 1.15 9.17 0.57
N LEU A 901 1.76 10.34 0.80
CA LEU A 901 2.03 11.33 -0.24
C LEU A 901 3.14 10.93 -1.23
N LEU A 902 3.99 9.97 -0.84
CA LEU A 902 5.11 9.51 -1.65
C LEU A 902 4.92 8.11 -2.20
N PHE A 903 4.36 7.19 -1.43
CA PHE A 903 4.31 5.76 -1.73
C PHE A 903 2.89 5.18 -1.77
N GLY A 904 1.89 5.90 -1.24
CA GLY A 904 0.51 5.42 -1.16
C GLY A 904 -0.36 5.87 -2.34
N ALA A 905 -1.65 5.51 -2.30
CA ALA A 905 -2.65 5.84 -3.33
C ALA A 905 -2.78 7.33 -3.69
N GLU A 906 -2.55 8.18 -2.70
CA GLU A 906 -2.60 9.64 -2.84
C GLU A 906 -1.24 10.23 -3.15
N HIS A 907 -0.32 9.46 -3.72
CA HIS A 907 0.99 9.97 -4.06
C HIS A 907 0.94 11.11 -5.09
N LEU A 908 2.04 11.84 -5.16
CA LEU A 908 2.30 12.86 -6.17
C LEU A 908 2.16 12.32 -7.61
N PRO A 909 1.40 12.97 -8.51
CA PRO A 909 1.27 12.55 -9.90
C PRO A 909 2.61 12.30 -10.62
N GLY A 910 2.73 11.11 -11.18
CA GLY A 910 3.93 10.65 -11.89
C GLY A 910 3.95 9.13 -11.93
N ARG A 911 5.02 8.57 -12.48
CA ARG A 911 5.34 7.15 -12.35
C ARG A 911 6.14 6.95 -11.09
N PHE A 912 5.71 5.98 -10.28
CA PHE A 912 6.48 5.55 -9.13
C PHE A 912 6.89 4.09 -9.25
N LEU A 913 7.95 3.73 -8.53
CA LEU A 913 8.50 2.39 -8.48
C LEU A 913 8.54 1.95 -7.01
N VAL A 914 7.73 0.96 -6.63
CA VAL A 914 7.83 0.29 -5.32
C VAL A 914 8.17 -1.17 -5.59
N GLY A 915 9.42 -1.55 -5.31
CA GLY A 915 9.95 -2.88 -5.65
C GLY A 915 9.77 -3.21 -7.15
N ALA A 916 9.04 -4.29 -7.45
CA ALA A 916 8.73 -4.72 -8.81
C ALA A 916 7.44 -4.10 -9.39
N ALA A 917 6.64 -3.39 -8.58
CA ALA A 917 5.41 -2.75 -9.02
C ALA A 917 5.71 -1.35 -9.57
N SER A 918 5.11 -1.02 -10.72
CA SER A 918 5.11 0.33 -11.25
C SER A 918 3.71 0.74 -11.64
N SER A 919 3.23 1.86 -11.10
CA SER A 919 2.01 2.52 -11.58
C SER A 919 2.40 3.82 -12.27
N ASN A 920 1.69 4.15 -13.34
CA ASN A 920 1.85 5.42 -14.06
C ASN A 920 0.55 6.21 -13.90
N HIS A 921 0.50 7.05 -12.88
CA HIS A 921 -0.71 7.79 -12.51
C HIS A 921 -1.21 8.74 -13.60
N LEU A 922 -0.30 9.31 -14.40
CA LEU A 922 -0.68 10.14 -15.53
C LEU A 922 -1.38 9.29 -16.61
N LEU A 923 -0.76 8.17 -16.99
CA LEU A 923 -1.31 7.27 -18.01
C LEU A 923 -2.63 6.63 -17.54
N GLU A 924 -2.75 6.28 -16.27
CA GLU A 924 -3.98 5.73 -15.70
C GLU A 924 -5.13 6.77 -15.71
N ALA A 925 -4.85 8.02 -15.35
CA ALA A 925 -5.85 9.09 -15.39
C ALA A 925 -6.36 9.39 -16.81
N TYR A 926 -5.44 9.63 -17.75
CA TYR A 926 -5.81 9.94 -19.14
C TYR A 926 -6.33 8.70 -19.90
N GLY A 927 -5.84 7.50 -19.56
CA GLY A 927 -6.33 6.24 -20.11
C GLY A 927 -7.76 5.90 -19.65
N GLY A 928 -8.07 6.15 -18.37
CA GLY A 928 -9.44 6.06 -17.85
C GLY A 928 -10.39 7.03 -18.56
N ALA A 929 -9.94 8.27 -18.76
CA ALA A 929 -10.67 9.28 -19.53
C ALA A 929 -10.94 8.81 -20.96
N LEU A 930 -9.93 8.32 -21.68
CA LEU A 930 -10.07 7.76 -23.03
C LEU A 930 -11.07 6.60 -23.07
N THR A 931 -11.04 5.72 -22.06
CA THR A 931 -11.92 4.54 -21.97
C THR A 931 -13.39 4.90 -21.71
N THR A 932 -13.66 6.12 -21.23
CA THR A 932 -15.03 6.65 -21.15
C THR A 932 -15.62 6.83 -22.54
N TYR A 933 -14.82 7.22 -23.53
CA TYR A 933 -15.25 7.48 -24.91
C TYR A 933 -15.10 6.25 -25.83
N ALA A 934 -14.98 5.04 -25.28
CA ALA A 934 -14.72 3.83 -26.07
C ALA A 934 -15.75 3.56 -27.18
N THR A 935 -17.00 4.02 -27.02
CA THR A 935 -18.07 3.87 -28.01
C THR A 935 -18.04 4.92 -29.13
N CYS A 936 -17.26 5.99 -28.97
CA CYS A 936 -17.10 6.99 -30.02
C CYS A 936 -16.16 6.49 -31.12
N PRO A 937 -16.33 6.92 -32.38
CA PRO A 937 -15.38 6.64 -33.46
C PRO A 937 -14.02 7.33 -33.25
N ASP A 938 -12.99 6.90 -33.99
CA ASP A 938 -11.65 7.51 -33.97
C ASP A 938 -11.55 8.75 -34.88
N GLY A 939 -10.44 9.51 -34.78
CA GLY A 939 -10.14 10.62 -35.69
C GLY A 939 -10.93 11.89 -35.42
N GLY A 940 -11.44 12.05 -34.19
CA GLY A 940 -12.24 13.21 -33.81
C GLY A 940 -13.63 13.27 -34.45
N LEU A 941 -14.14 12.13 -34.94
CA LEU A 941 -15.48 12.02 -35.51
C LEU A 941 -16.56 12.10 -34.41
N PRO A 942 -17.78 12.58 -34.73
CA PRO A 942 -18.85 12.71 -33.74
C PRO A 942 -19.21 11.39 -33.04
N CYS A 943 -19.42 11.46 -31.72
CA CYS A 943 -19.89 10.33 -30.93
C CYS A 943 -21.34 9.94 -31.31
N PRO A 944 -21.76 8.70 -31.00
CA PRO A 944 -23.15 8.27 -31.16
C PRO A 944 -24.13 9.20 -30.42
N ALA A 945 -25.25 9.54 -31.07
CA ALA A 945 -26.25 10.40 -30.49
C ALA A 945 -26.92 9.75 -29.26
N GLY A 946 -27.26 10.58 -28.25
CA GLY A 946 -27.99 10.16 -27.05
C GLY A 946 -27.13 9.59 -25.92
N GLN A 947 -25.81 9.51 -26.07
CA GLN A 947 -24.88 9.10 -25.02
C GLN A 947 -24.11 10.29 -24.47
N TRP A 948 -24.32 10.64 -23.21
CA TRP A 948 -23.55 11.68 -22.53
C TRP A 948 -22.25 11.13 -21.96
N PHE A 949 -21.13 11.79 -22.26
CA PHE A 949 -19.81 11.39 -21.80
C PHE A 949 -19.27 12.40 -20.80
N HIS A 950 -18.75 11.89 -19.69
CA HIS A 950 -18.06 12.70 -18.70
C HIS A 950 -16.69 12.07 -18.43
N PRO A 951 -15.56 12.76 -18.69
CA PRO A 951 -14.21 12.16 -18.64
C PRO A 951 -13.88 11.41 -17.34
N TRP A 952 -14.57 11.74 -16.25
CA TRP A 952 -14.36 11.15 -14.94
C TRP A 952 -15.03 9.79 -14.71
N THR A 953 -15.99 9.39 -15.55
CA THR A 953 -16.80 8.18 -15.29
C THR A 953 -15.95 6.91 -15.12
N LYS A 954 -14.79 6.84 -15.77
CA LYS A 954 -13.83 5.73 -15.62
C LYS A 954 -12.43 6.19 -15.22
N ALA A 955 -12.27 7.45 -14.80
CA ALA A 955 -10.99 7.92 -14.28
C ALA A 955 -10.79 7.40 -12.84
N PRO A 956 -9.54 7.21 -12.39
CA PRO A 956 -9.26 6.69 -11.05
C PRO A 956 -9.88 7.55 -9.94
N GLU A 957 -10.51 6.91 -8.94
CA GLU A 957 -11.15 7.58 -7.80
C GLU A 957 -10.19 8.44 -6.97
N GLN A 958 -8.89 8.11 -6.99
CA GLN A 958 -7.82 8.84 -6.29
C GLN A 958 -7.72 10.34 -6.63
N TYR A 959 -8.41 10.80 -7.68
CA TYR A 959 -8.50 12.21 -8.03
C TYR A 959 -9.91 12.81 -7.82
N ALA A 960 -10.95 11.98 -7.66
CA ALA A 960 -12.36 12.41 -7.68
C ALA A 960 -12.76 13.40 -6.58
N GLY A 961 -12.15 13.32 -5.39
CA GLY A 961 -12.46 14.21 -4.25
C GLY A 961 -11.79 15.59 -4.28
N ASN A 962 -10.70 15.74 -5.04
CA ASN A 962 -9.81 16.91 -4.96
C ASN A 962 -9.98 17.93 -6.10
N CYS A 963 -10.91 17.68 -7.04
CA CYS A 963 -11.03 18.51 -8.24
C CYS A 963 -11.75 19.86 -8.01
N ALA A 964 -12.43 20.08 -6.86
CA ALA A 964 -13.33 21.21 -6.67
C ALA A 964 -12.95 22.23 -5.57
N ALA A 965 -11.95 21.95 -4.70
CA ALA A 965 -11.64 22.80 -3.55
C ALA A 965 -10.25 23.48 -3.60
N GLY A 966 -10.21 24.82 -3.58
CA GLY A 966 -9.07 25.68 -3.25
C GLY A 966 -8.33 26.37 -4.44
N PRO A 967 -7.22 27.11 -4.19
CA PRO A 967 -6.65 28.09 -5.12
C PRO A 967 -5.92 27.45 -6.32
N PRO A 968 -6.18 27.86 -7.57
CA PRO A 968 -5.69 27.18 -8.75
C PRO A 968 -4.14 27.16 -8.88
N PRO A 969 -3.55 26.11 -9.49
CA PRO A 969 -2.15 26.11 -9.87
C PRO A 969 -1.86 27.14 -10.96
N VAL A 970 -0.57 27.40 -11.22
CA VAL A 970 -0.12 28.41 -12.18
C VAL A 970 -0.60 28.11 -13.61
N THR A 971 -0.59 26.83 -14.01
CA THR A 971 -0.99 26.40 -15.36
C THR A 971 -2.00 25.27 -15.30
N TYR A 972 -3.18 25.50 -15.86
CA TYR A 972 -4.19 24.47 -16.08
C TYR A 972 -4.15 23.96 -17.52
N PRO A 973 -4.17 22.63 -17.74
CA PRO A 973 -4.34 22.04 -19.07
C PRO A 973 -5.59 22.50 -19.81
N GLY A 974 -6.64 22.85 -19.07
CA GLY A 974 -7.93 23.28 -19.62
C GLY A 974 -8.85 22.12 -19.99
N ASP A 975 -8.48 20.88 -19.64
CA ASP A 975 -9.36 19.71 -19.67
C ASP A 975 -9.76 19.29 -18.25
N PRO A 976 -10.93 18.66 -18.03
CA PRO A 976 -11.38 18.27 -16.70
C PRO A 976 -10.38 17.40 -15.95
N VAL A 977 -9.78 16.40 -16.60
CA VAL A 977 -8.89 15.41 -15.98
C VAL A 977 -7.54 16.02 -15.64
N GLY A 978 -6.90 16.67 -16.62
CA GLY A 978 -5.63 17.36 -16.45
C GLY A 978 -5.70 18.49 -15.43
N ASN A 979 -6.82 19.23 -15.37
CA ASN A 979 -7.00 20.25 -14.33
C ASN A 979 -6.96 19.64 -12.93
N CYS A 980 -7.59 18.49 -12.74
CA CYS A 980 -7.61 17.84 -11.44
C CYS A 980 -6.28 17.16 -11.10
N VAL A 981 -5.61 16.53 -12.07
CA VAL A 981 -4.25 15.98 -11.88
C VAL A 981 -3.28 17.10 -11.48
N ALA A 982 -3.31 18.23 -12.19
CA ALA A 982 -2.53 19.41 -11.84
C ALA A 982 -2.83 19.86 -10.40
N ARG A 983 -4.11 20.08 -10.10
CA ARG A 983 -4.58 20.51 -8.77
C ARG A 983 -4.12 19.58 -7.66
N ALA A 984 -4.36 18.28 -7.81
CA ALA A 984 -3.97 17.26 -6.85
C ALA A 984 -2.46 17.25 -6.64
N GLY A 985 -1.67 17.34 -7.71
CA GLY A 985 -0.22 17.39 -7.60
C GLY A 985 0.29 18.60 -6.84
N PHE A 986 -0.30 19.78 -7.04
CA PHE A 986 0.07 20.98 -6.27
C PHE A 986 -0.34 20.90 -4.81
N LEU A 987 -1.55 20.43 -4.50
CA LEU A 987 -2.02 20.26 -3.13
C LEU A 987 -1.18 19.22 -2.37
N ARG A 988 -0.90 18.08 -2.99
CA ARG A 988 -0.06 17.02 -2.42
C ARG A 988 1.38 17.47 -2.24
N ALA A 989 1.94 18.21 -3.20
CA ALA A 989 3.28 18.78 -3.05
C ALA A 989 3.36 19.87 -1.97
N ALA A 990 2.28 20.59 -1.71
CA ALA A 990 2.19 21.52 -0.57
C ALA A 990 2.10 20.78 0.76
N ALA A 991 1.22 19.78 0.84
CA ALA A 991 1.10 18.91 2.01
C ALA A 991 2.42 18.19 2.34
N LEU A 992 3.14 17.73 1.33
CA LEU A 992 4.45 17.09 1.53
C LEU A 992 5.49 18.09 2.04
N ALA A 993 5.46 19.34 1.57
CA ALA A 993 6.32 20.40 2.09
C ALA A 993 6.04 20.70 3.58
N GLU A 994 4.76 20.74 3.96
CA GLU A 994 4.34 20.90 5.36
C GLU A 994 4.85 19.76 6.23
N GLU A 995 4.76 18.51 5.75
CA GLU A 995 5.27 17.37 6.51
C GLU A 995 6.79 17.39 6.65
N TYR A 996 7.55 17.73 5.61
CA TYR A 996 9.00 17.92 5.76
C TYR A 996 9.34 19.03 6.75
N GLN A 997 8.60 20.14 6.74
CA GLN A 997 8.80 21.22 7.70
C GLN A 997 8.50 20.76 9.13
N ARG A 998 7.39 20.04 9.34
CA ARG A 998 7.03 19.47 10.64
C ARG A 998 8.13 18.56 11.18
N GLN A 999 8.61 17.61 10.37
CA GLN A 999 9.67 16.69 10.80
C GLN A 999 11.00 17.41 11.05
N SER A 1000 11.34 18.39 10.20
CA SER A 1000 12.56 19.18 10.38
C SER A 1000 12.53 20.02 11.66
N THR A 1001 11.36 20.53 12.05
CA THR A 1001 11.17 21.23 13.32
C THR A 1001 11.35 20.29 14.52
N TYR A 1002 10.72 19.11 14.51
CA TYR A 1002 10.94 18.10 15.56
C TYR A 1002 12.42 17.68 15.68
N LEU A 1003 13.14 17.59 14.56
CA LEU A 1003 14.60 17.34 14.57
C LEU A 1003 15.39 18.52 15.13
N ALA A 1004 15.01 19.75 14.81
CA ALA A 1004 15.68 20.96 15.31
C ALA A 1004 15.47 21.16 16.81
N ASP A 1005 14.28 20.82 17.32
CA ASP A 1005 13.89 20.91 18.73
C ASP A 1005 14.47 19.76 19.57
N GLY A 1006 14.97 18.71 18.92
CA GLY A 1006 15.56 17.54 19.58
C GLY A 1006 14.53 16.52 20.08
N ASP A 1007 13.28 16.60 19.61
CA ASP A 1007 12.20 15.67 19.97
C ASP A 1007 12.53 14.23 19.57
N TYR A 1008 13.30 14.06 18.49
CA TYR A 1008 13.86 12.77 18.10
C TYR A 1008 15.15 12.95 17.27
N VAL A 1009 15.87 11.85 17.05
CA VAL A 1009 17.05 11.80 16.19
C VAL A 1009 16.77 10.90 15.00
N GLU A 1010 16.91 11.44 13.79
CA GLU A 1010 16.74 10.69 12.55
C GLU A 1010 17.87 9.67 12.32
N GLY A 1011 17.64 8.69 11.44
CA GLY A 1011 18.62 7.69 11.05
C GLY A 1011 17.97 6.33 10.83
N LEU A 1012 18.71 5.39 10.25
CA LEU A 1012 18.19 4.07 9.90
C LEU A 1012 18.07 3.19 11.17
N PRO A 1013 16.85 2.85 11.62
CA PRO A 1013 16.64 2.13 12.89
C PRO A 1013 17.36 0.78 12.94
N GLU A 1014 17.32 0.01 11.85
CA GLU A 1014 17.97 -1.30 11.74
C GLU A 1014 19.49 -1.17 11.85
N VAL A 1015 20.07 -0.11 11.27
CA VAL A 1015 21.52 0.12 11.31
C VAL A 1015 21.93 0.51 12.72
N GLU A 1016 21.18 1.40 13.37
CA GLU A 1016 21.41 1.77 14.78
C GLU A 1016 21.35 0.55 15.70
N GLU A 1017 20.36 -0.32 15.50
CA GLU A 1017 20.16 -1.53 16.28
C GLU A 1017 21.32 -2.52 16.11
N VAL A 1018 21.75 -2.79 14.87
CA VAL A 1018 22.86 -3.72 14.61
C VAL A 1018 24.20 -3.16 15.11
N ILE A 1019 24.42 -1.84 15.08
CA ILE A 1019 25.62 -1.22 15.70
C ILE A 1019 25.67 -1.49 17.20
N VAL A 1020 24.53 -1.32 17.90
CA VAL A 1020 24.44 -1.61 19.34
C VAL A 1020 24.68 -3.10 19.57
N HIS A 1021 24.04 -3.96 18.78
CA HIS A 1021 24.19 -5.40 18.89
C HIS A 1021 25.64 -5.86 18.72
N LEU A 1022 26.34 -5.39 17.68
CA LEU A 1022 27.77 -5.63 17.50
C LEU A 1022 28.58 -5.34 18.78
N GLY A 1023 28.25 -4.24 19.47
CA GLY A 1023 28.89 -3.87 20.73
C GLY A 1023 28.53 -4.81 21.89
N VAL A 1024 27.24 -5.13 22.05
CA VAL A 1024 26.74 -6.04 23.09
C VAL A 1024 27.32 -7.45 22.94
N THR A 1025 27.32 -8.00 21.72
CA THR A 1025 27.93 -9.31 21.42
C THR A 1025 29.40 -9.33 21.77
N HIS A 1026 30.12 -8.26 21.43
CA HIS A 1026 31.53 -8.16 21.75
C HIS A 1026 31.78 -8.15 23.26
N GLU A 1027 31.03 -7.33 24.01
CA GLU A 1027 31.11 -7.27 25.48
C GLU A 1027 30.86 -8.63 26.14
N ILE A 1028 29.86 -9.38 25.66
CA ILE A 1028 29.54 -10.71 26.17
C ILE A 1028 30.68 -11.69 25.91
N VAL A 1029 31.20 -11.74 24.69
CA VAL A 1029 32.29 -12.67 24.31
C VAL A 1029 33.61 -12.38 25.05
N THR A 1030 33.83 -11.14 25.47
CA THR A 1030 35.05 -10.75 26.19
C THR A 1030 35.00 -10.94 27.71
N ARG A 1031 33.85 -11.32 28.27
CA ARG A 1031 33.67 -11.61 29.69
C ARG A 1031 33.83 -13.10 29.95
#